data_AF-A0A957GE06-F1
#
_entry.id   AF-A0A957GE06-F1
#
_cell.length_a   1.000
_cell.length_b   1.000
_cell.length_c   1.000
_cell.angle_alpha   90.00
_cell.angle_beta   90.00
_cell.angle_gamma   90.00
#
_symmetry.space_group_name_H-M   'P 1'
#
loop_
_entity.id
_entity.type
_entity.pdbx_description
1 polymer ?
#
loop_
_entity_poly.entity_id
_entity_poly.type
_entity_poly.pdbx_seq_one_letter_code
_entity_poly.pdbx_strand_id
1 'polypeptide(L)'
;MVAGDTIRLIVKEGPNPGTEFELTQRETTLGRRDGNDIVVAFPAVSGQHARITIEGSFYFLEDLNSSNGTFLNGQRIAELTQMKAGDEIGLGHSVVLTFEAPRPVVPDPSHTMLEMAPDATMLEQKRPEATMVEQKPPETTARVIAEAEETLDVEAQAAIARQVEEARREREAAEKTAVPVTPPPPSKPASAAETQLFQDYAAQLARKPPQLVVTVAGDAPVTHTLTSNSVTIGRANDNTIVIPSKVVSRYHARLMKDDDGYMLVVLPEASNPVLHEGRPLSQPQRLSHGDKLRIGGLDPGLMVTLAYSSPAEASLDGESKSINFGGKTIITIGRDPENDVVLDSPNVSRFHAQIERVGQRYRVSDLRSSNGTFVNGQEVEDPIWLQPDDAVRIGTYRFVMGQDELAQFDESKGLRVEAIGLNKWVRKDLNILQDISLVFQPREFVVVVGQSGGGKSTLVDAIAGYRPATDGKVLVNDLNVYENFDAIRNDIGFVPQKDIIHMELTVFQALDYAAQLRMPSDTTKEERHKRIEEVLTDLDLAHRRDVQISGLSGGQQKRVSIGVELLTKPGLFFLDEPTSGLDPGTETALMQLMRRLADQGRTIVLITHATKNVMLADKVVFLARGGYLAWFGPPDEALAYFDEYRSERERRARDIEFDEIYNILDDRSKGGAQDWAQRYHAHPAYRKYVEEPLQEQDLAPQSTGQTTVSAAAGPKRKKQVGGLRQFFILSSRNLKILTRDRFSLGLMLAAPPLVSLLDVVLSRVLNKAPFDFFTGKLPEVMITLFLLSVYGVMVGGLAQMREIVKEQDIYKRERLVNLRLFPYILSKVWVAALLAVYGAVVYTVVHYVSFDMPGGTTEFIYILVSLTLATMAGMMLGLFASAVSPNANSAPLIVVLLMLPQIVLGGALVPLPPSVTTPISTRWAFQAFMAVTGSGSDVARDACWTTLDVDQQKALTLEQKNANCNCMGVNALHQESCNYPGLGAFYTPAVDLPQPESLDEAPPEKPVEPPEPEIPPQPEEPADQSDLVAQGEFREALLAWQEEVETIQAGYKADIEIYRAELQVFEAEVGAYQERFANRERERVEWQIAQESSVLPAEELIRQFNEGYGWTFVDKNNTDVYPGTVFQTWIAQTVIILVLFGLIVVLQKRKDVVQ
;
A
#
# COMPACT_ATOMS: atom_id res chain seq x y z
N MET A 1 40.28 -18.16 -35.65
CA MET A 1 39.01 -18.87 -35.92
C MET A 1 39.18 -20.32 -35.53
N VAL A 2 38.29 -20.84 -34.70
CA VAL A 2 38.03 -22.28 -34.55
C VAL A 2 36.55 -22.47 -34.91
N ALA A 3 36.18 -23.57 -35.56
CA ALA A 3 34.82 -23.77 -36.02
C ALA A 3 33.89 -24.13 -34.84
N GLY A 4 32.88 -23.29 -34.59
CA GLY A 4 31.87 -23.53 -33.54
C GLY A 4 30.93 -22.34 -33.32
N ASP A 5 31.49 -21.13 -33.15
CA ASP A 5 30.72 -19.96 -32.73
C ASP A 5 30.12 -19.20 -33.92
N THR A 6 28.82 -19.38 -34.19
CA THR A 6 28.04 -18.47 -35.04
C THR A 6 27.18 -17.54 -34.19
N ILE A 7 27.08 -16.27 -34.61
CA ILE A 7 26.26 -15.25 -33.94
C ILE A 7 24.83 -15.39 -34.43
N ARG A 8 23.85 -15.41 -33.52
CA ARG A 8 22.45 -15.75 -33.84
C ARG A 8 21.44 -14.78 -33.25
N LEU A 9 20.32 -14.63 -33.95
CA LEU A 9 19.09 -14.03 -33.43
C LEU A 9 18.02 -15.11 -33.32
N ILE A 10 17.45 -15.28 -32.13
CA ILE A 10 16.43 -16.30 -31.86
C ILE A 10 15.10 -15.61 -31.58
N VAL A 11 14.03 -15.95 -32.33
CA VAL A 11 12.69 -15.40 -32.06
C VAL A 11 12.18 -15.92 -30.71
N LYS A 12 12.16 -15.04 -29.70
CA LYS A 12 11.63 -15.34 -28.37
C LYS A 12 10.11 -15.19 -28.32
N GLU A 13 9.60 -14.11 -28.92
CA GLU A 13 8.16 -13.83 -29.07
C GLU A 13 7.91 -13.26 -30.47
N GLY A 14 6.74 -13.57 -31.05
CA GLY A 14 6.39 -13.17 -32.43
C GLY A 14 5.94 -14.35 -33.30
N PRO A 15 5.99 -14.24 -34.65
CA PRO A 15 5.69 -15.37 -35.53
C PRO A 15 6.80 -16.43 -35.44
N ASN A 16 6.43 -17.70 -35.36
CA ASN A 16 7.33 -18.85 -35.26
C ASN A 16 8.44 -18.70 -34.17
N PRO A 17 8.08 -18.64 -32.88
CA PRO A 17 9.06 -18.66 -31.79
C PRO A 17 10.01 -19.86 -31.88
N GLY A 18 11.28 -19.65 -31.54
CA GLY A 18 12.36 -20.63 -31.73
C GLY A 18 12.99 -20.64 -33.12
N THR A 19 12.58 -19.75 -34.04
CA THR A 19 13.29 -19.56 -35.32
C THR A 19 14.63 -18.86 -35.07
N GLU A 20 15.72 -19.41 -35.61
CA GLU A 20 17.08 -18.87 -35.51
C GLU A 20 17.54 -18.25 -36.84
N PHE A 21 18.22 -17.10 -36.78
CA PHE A 21 18.85 -16.43 -37.92
C PHE A 21 20.34 -16.19 -37.65
N GLU A 22 21.23 -16.66 -38.53
CA GLU A 22 22.69 -16.45 -38.37
C GLU A 22 23.15 -15.10 -38.94
N LEU A 23 23.79 -14.29 -38.09
CA LEU A 23 24.34 -12.97 -38.46
C LEU A 23 25.71 -13.13 -39.14
N THR A 24 25.66 -13.38 -40.44
CA THR A 24 26.84 -13.64 -41.30
C THR A 24 27.35 -12.43 -42.08
N GLN A 25 26.58 -11.33 -42.12
CA GLN A 25 26.92 -10.12 -42.87
C GLN A 25 27.35 -8.97 -41.94
N ARG A 26 28.22 -8.08 -42.46
CA ARG A 26 28.74 -6.92 -41.70
C ARG A 26 27.66 -5.87 -41.40
N GLU A 27 26.65 -5.79 -42.26
CA GLU A 27 25.40 -5.07 -42.04
C GLU A 27 24.28 -6.10 -42.25
N THR A 28 23.24 -6.10 -41.41
CA THR A 28 22.09 -6.99 -41.53
C THR A 28 20.81 -6.21 -41.27
N THR A 29 19.91 -6.19 -42.23
CA THR A 29 18.62 -5.50 -42.14
C THR A 29 17.50 -6.42 -41.66
N LEU A 30 16.61 -5.89 -40.83
CA LEU A 30 15.46 -6.58 -40.26
C LEU A 30 14.18 -5.85 -40.64
N GLY A 31 13.18 -6.57 -41.17
CA GLY A 31 11.91 -5.95 -41.56
C GLY A 31 10.90 -6.91 -42.17
N ARG A 32 9.73 -6.39 -42.55
CA ARG A 32 8.59 -7.18 -43.05
C ARG A 32 8.61 -7.43 -44.56
N ARG A 33 9.48 -6.76 -45.33
CA ARG A 33 9.61 -6.97 -46.79
C ARG A 33 10.63 -8.06 -47.10
N ASP A 34 10.41 -8.77 -48.19
CA ASP A 34 11.29 -9.85 -48.68
C ASP A 34 12.69 -9.37 -49.15
N GLY A 35 12.94 -8.06 -49.12
CA GLY A 35 14.24 -7.42 -49.38
C GLY A 35 14.97 -6.94 -48.12
N ASN A 36 14.69 -7.56 -46.97
CA ASN A 36 15.55 -7.48 -45.78
C ASN A 36 16.31 -8.81 -45.65
N ASP A 37 17.49 -8.78 -45.02
CA ASP A 37 18.28 -9.99 -44.78
C ASP A 37 17.59 -10.94 -43.77
N ILE A 38 16.86 -10.37 -42.80
CA ILE A 38 15.99 -11.10 -41.87
C ILE A 38 14.55 -10.61 -42.08
N VAL A 39 13.75 -11.46 -42.73
CA VAL A 39 12.35 -11.18 -43.07
C VAL A 39 11.42 -11.64 -41.95
N VAL A 40 10.94 -10.71 -41.13
CA VAL A 40 9.94 -10.98 -40.09
C VAL A 40 8.56 -10.61 -40.61
N ALA A 41 7.85 -11.58 -41.18
CA ALA A 41 6.55 -11.43 -41.84
C ALA A 41 5.38 -11.21 -40.87
N PHE A 42 5.45 -10.19 -39.99
CA PHE A 42 4.43 -9.89 -38.99
C PHE A 42 3.83 -8.48 -39.16
N PRO A 43 2.50 -8.27 -39.03
CA PRO A 43 1.88 -6.96 -39.30
C PRO A 43 2.44 -5.78 -38.51
N ALA A 44 2.90 -6.00 -37.27
CA ALA A 44 3.49 -4.95 -36.42
C ALA A 44 4.95 -4.57 -36.77
N VAL A 45 5.60 -5.30 -37.69
CA VAL A 45 6.96 -4.99 -38.15
C VAL A 45 6.89 -4.05 -39.37
N SER A 46 7.73 -3.02 -39.39
CA SER A 46 7.84 -2.06 -40.50
C SER A 46 8.54 -2.67 -41.72
N GLY A 47 8.37 -2.07 -42.90
CA GLY A 47 8.83 -2.65 -44.18
C GLY A 47 10.35 -2.87 -44.23
N GLN A 48 11.10 -1.89 -43.73
CA GLN A 48 12.39 -2.05 -43.07
C GLN A 48 12.16 -1.54 -41.64
N HIS A 49 12.78 -2.14 -40.62
CA HIS A 49 12.48 -1.86 -39.21
C HIS A 49 13.73 -1.49 -38.43
N ALA A 50 14.75 -2.35 -38.47
CA ALA A 50 16.02 -2.14 -37.78
C ALA A 50 17.20 -2.59 -38.64
N ARG A 51 18.40 -2.12 -38.27
CA ARG A 51 19.68 -2.57 -38.82
C ARG A 51 20.60 -3.00 -37.70
N ILE A 52 21.35 -4.07 -37.91
CA ILE A 52 22.48 -4.47 -37.08
C ILE A 52 23.77 -4.27 -37.89
N THR A 53 24.73 -3.57 -37.31
CA THR A 53 26.06 -3.30 -37.91
C THR A 53 27.15 -3.90 -37.04
N ILE A 54 28.14 -4.55 -37.66
CA ILE A 54 29.28 -5.17 -37.00
C ILE A 54 30.55 -4.32 -37.21
N GLU A 55 31.11 -3.82 -36.11
CA GLU A 55 32.35 -3.04 -36.10
C GLU A 55 33.36 -3.69 -35.15
N GLY A 56 34.38 -4.34 -35.73
CA GLY A 56 35.36 -5.09 -34.96
C GLY A 56 34.72 -6.27 -34.22
N SER A 57 34.79 -6.24 -32.88
CA SER A 57 34.16 -7.21 -31.98
C SER A 57 32.84 -6.72 -31.37
N PHE A 58 32.28 -5.61 -31.88
CA PHE A 58 31.08 -4.98 -31.35
C PHE A 58 29.93 -4.96 -32.35
N TYR A 59 28.72 -5.04 -31.83
CA TYR A 59 27.47 -5.11 -32.58
C TYR A 59 26.63 -3.90 -32.19
N PHE A 60 26.10 -3.20 -33.18
CA PHE A 60 25.30 -2.00 -32.96
C PHE A 60 23.94 -2.13 -33.63
N LEU A 61 22.90 -1.61 -32.98
CA LEU A 61 21.51 -1.64 -33.42
C LEU A 61 21.02 -0.21 -33.74
N GLU A 62 20.38 -0.05 -34.89
CA GLU A 62 19.83 1.21 -35.39
C GLU A 62 18.33 1.03 -35.71
N ASP A 63 17.49 1.96 -35.25
CA ASP A 63 16.06 2.04 -35.63
C ASP A 63 15.95 2.70 -37.01
N LEU A 64 15.50 1.96 -38.04
CA LEU A 64 15.35 2.49 -39.40
C LEU A 64 14.06 3.32 -39.55
N ASN A 65 13.85 4.25 -38.60
CA ASN A 65 12.65 5.06 -38.42
C ASN A 65 11.36 4.22 -38.42
N SER A 66 11.34 3.14 -37.62
CA SER A 66 10.23 2.19 -37.60
C SER A 66 8.95 2.80 -37.00
N SER A 67 7.81 2.34 -37.52
CA SER A 67 6.49 2.89 -37.18
C SER A 67 6.03 2.55 -35.76
N ASN A 68 6.56 1.47 -35.19
CA ASN A 68 6.23 1.00 -33.84
C ASN A 68 7.43 1.07 -32.87
N GLY A 69 8.60 1.54 -33.33
CA GLY A 69 9.85 1.63 -32.58
C GLY A 69 10.66 0.33 -32.55
N THR A 70 11.99 0.48 -32.55
CA THR A 70 12.94 -0.58 -32.16
C THR A 70 13.28 -0.44 -30.68
N PHE A 71 13.38 -1.57 -29.98
CA PHE A 71 13.67 -1.64 -28.55
C PHE A 71 14.88 -2.53 -28.28
N LEU A 72 15.66 -2.23 -27.25
CA LEU A 72 16.70 -3.08 -26.70
C LEU A 72 16.45 -3.25 -25.20
N ASN A 73 16.34 -4.48 -24.73
CA ASN A 73 15.97 -4.83 -23.35
C ASN A 73 14.71 -4.11 -22.84
N GLY A 74 13.72 -3.92 -23.73
CA GLY A 74 12.46 -3.22 -23.45
C GLY A 74 12.52 -1.69 -23.46
N GLN A 75 13.71 -1.07 -23.57
CA GLN A 75 13.87 0.37 -23.74
C GLN A 75 13.90 0.73 -25.23
N ARG A 76 13.13 1.75 -25.66
CA ARG A 76 13.17 2.20 -27.06
C ARG A 76 14.52 2.85 -27.36
N ILE A 77 15.18 2.43 -28.44
CA ILE A 77 16.38 3.10 -28.94
C ILE A 77 16.00 4.28 -29.85
N ALA A 78 16.84 5.32 -29.85
CA ALA A 78 16.69 6.51 -30.70
C ALA A 78 18.00 6.90 -31.42
N GLU A 79 19.12 6.28 -31.03
CA GLU A 79 20.47 6.46 -31.56
C GLU A 79 21.13 5.08 -31.70
N LEU A 80 22.24 5.00 -32.45
CA LEU A 80 22.99 3.77 -32.68
C LEU A 80 23.47 3.15 -31.36
N THR A 81 22.87 2.03 -30.94
CA THR A 81 23.03 1.47 -29.58
C THR A 81 23.82 0.16 -29.62
N GLN A 82 24.86 0.05 -28.78
CA GLN A 82 25.68 -1.16 -28.69
C GLN A 82 24.95 -2.32 -28.00
N MET A 83 24.95 -3.50 -28.61
CA MET A 83 24.37 -4.74 -28.09
C MET A 83 25.41 -5.63 -27.41
N LYS A 84 24.94 -6.49 -26.50
CA LYS A 84 25.70 -7.50 -25.75
C LYS A 84 25.00 -8.86 -25.86
N ALA A 85 25.78 -9.94 -25.78
CA ALA A 85 25.24 -11.30 -25.79
C ALA A 85 24.23 -11.51 -24.65
N GLY A 86 23.00 -11.89 -25.00
CA GLY A 86 21.85 -12.02 -24.11
C GLY A 86 20.84 -10.88 -24.18
N ASP A 87 21.09 -9.81 -24.95
CA ASP A 87 20.15 -8.70 -25.09
C ASP A 87 18.89 -9.07 -25.92
N GLU A 88 17.76 -8.47 -25.58
CA GLU A 88 16.46 -8.67 -26.23
C GLU A 88 16.10 -7.49 -27.16
N ILE A 89 16.03 -7.76 -28.47
CA ILE A 89 15.67 -6.80 -29.51
C ILE A 89 14.16 -6.87 -29.78
N GLY A 90 13.43 -5.81 -29.42
CA GLY A 90 12.00 -5.68 -29.71
C GLY A 90 11.75 -4.98 -31.05
N LEU A 91 11.02 -5.62 -31.97
CA LEU A 91 10.53 -5.02 -33.21
C LEU A 91 9.07 -4.60 -33.00
N GLY A 92 8.87 -3.42 -32.41
CA GLY A 92 7.61 -3.04 -31.79
C GLY A 92 7.35 -3.80 -30.47
N HIS A 93 6.10 -3.80 -30.00
CA HIS A 93 5.70 -4.44 -28.73
C HIS A 93 5.17 -5.88 -28.92
N SER A 94 5.51 -6.57 -30.02
CA SER A 94 4.87 -7.85 -30.39
C SER A 94 5.79 -8.85 -31.10
N VAL A 95 7.06 -8.51 -31.26
CA VAL A 95 8.12 -9.42 -31.70
C VAL A 95 9.35 -9.10 -30.87
N VAL A 96 9.97 -10.13 -30.27
CA VAL A 96 11.20 -10.03 -29.49
C VAL A 96 12.17 -11.09 -29.98
N LEU A 97 13.40 -10.66 -30.32
CA LEU A 97 14.51 -11.52 -30.72
C LEU A 97 15.58 -11.50 -29.62
N THR A 98 16.14 -12.63 -29.24
CA THR A 98 17.32 -12.69 -28.35
C THR A 98 18.59 -12.71 -29.17
N PHE A 99 19.56 -11.85 -28.85
CA PHE A 99 20.86 -11.77 -29.53
C PHE A 99 21.91 -12.61 -28.82
N GLU A 100 22.32 -13.73 -29.43
CA GLU A 100 23.37 -14.60 -28.92
C GLU A 100 24.67 -14.42 -29.71
N ALA A 101 25.76 -14.13 -28.99
CA ALA A 101 27.11 -14.00 -29.53
C ALA A 101 28.12 -14.63 -28.56
N PRO A 102 29.26 -15.17 -29.05
CA PRO A 102 30.33 -15.66 -28.17
C PRO A 102 30.86 -14.51 -27.30
N ARG A 103 31.16 -14.79 -26.04
CA ARG A 103 31.78 -13.80 -25.15
C ARG A 103 33.16 -13.41 -25.70
N PRO A 104 33.48 -12.11 -25.85
CA PRO A 104 34.81 -11.71 -26.28
C PRO A 104 35.84 -12.14 -25.22
N VAL A 105 36.81 -12.94 -25.64
CA VAL A 105 37.97 -13.29 -24.80
C VAL A 105 38.79 -12.02 -24.62
N VAL A 106 38.89 -11.53 -23.38
CA VAL A 106 39.74 -10.40 -23.03
C VAL A 106 41.20 -10.81 -23.26
N PRO A 107 41.99 -10.10 -24.10
CA PRO A 107 43.39 -10.41 -24.29
C PRO A 107 44.20 -10.16 -23.02
N ASP A 108 45.07 -11.10 -22.69
CA ASP A 108 46.11 -10.95 -21.66
C ASP A 108 47.05 -9.79 -22.08
N PRO A 109 47.32 -8.77 -21.23
CA PRO A 109 48.09 -7.57 -21.61
C PRO A 109 49.61 -7.81 -21.75
N SER A 110 50.00 -8.88 -22.44
CA SER A 110 51.39 -9.20 -22.78
C SER A 110 51.54 -9.68 -24.23
N HIS A 111 51.44 -8.76 -25.21
CA HIS A 111 52.32 -8.74 -26.41
C HIS A 111 52.11 -7.51 -27.33
N THR A 112 53.07 -6.58 -27.25
CA THR A 112 53.78 -5.88 -28.36
C THR A 112 53.03 -5.36 -29.61
N MET A 113 52.76 -4.05 -29.60
CA MET A 113 53.08 -2.97 -30.59
C MET A 113 53.02 -3.14 -32.13
N LEU A 114 52.87 -1.97 -32.80
CA LEU A 114 52.99 -1.65 -34.25
C LEU A 114 51.80 -2.13 -35.10
N GLU A 115 51.27 -1.41 -36.10
CA GLU A 115 51.62 -0.12 -36.75
C GLU A 115 50.27 0.51 -37.27
N MET A 116 50.06 1.74 -37.79
CA MET A 116 50.90 2.78 -38.42
C MET A 116 50.40 4.22 -38.07
N ALA A 117 50.96 5.25 -38.73
CA ALA A 117 50.49 6.65 -38.82
C ALA A 117 50.35 7.04 -40.33
N PRO A 118 50.09 8.29 -40.81
CA PRO A 118 50.43 9.63 -40.26
C PRO A 118 49.19 10.60 -40.21
N ASP A 119 49.27 11.92 -39.98
CA ASP A 119 50.40 12.87 -39.92
C ASP A 119 50.09 14.13 -39.07
N ALA A 120 51.14 14.87 -38.68
CA ALA A 120 51.20 16.32 -38.35
C ALA A 120 50.31 16.90 -37.22
N THR A 121 50.80 17.75 -36.29
CA THR A 121 52.17 18.28 -36.02
C THR A 121 52.24 18.94 -34.63
N MET A 122 53.43 18.94 -33.99
CA MET A 122 53.96 19.98 -33.07
C MET A 122 53.13 20.27 -31.78
N LEU A 123 53.61 20.05 -30.55
CA LEU A 123 54.97 20.26 -30.01
C LEU A 123 55.38 19.25 -28.91
N GLU A 124 56.70 19.13 -28.77
CA GLU A 124 57.46 18.29 -27.83
C GLU A 124 57.92 19.11 -26.59
N GLN A 125 58.45 18.58 -25.49
CA GLN A 125 58.78 17.18 -25.13
C GLN A 125 58.72 16.93 -23.59
N LYS A 126 58.75 15.63 -23.26
CA LYS A 126 58.96 14.97 -21.95
C LYS A 126 60.27 15.44 -21.23
N ARG A 127 60.40 15.37 -19.89
CA ARG A 127 60.66 14.18 -18.99
C ARG A 127 62.06 13.53 -19.30
N PRO A 128 62.69 12.68 -18.44
CA PRO A 128 62.06 11.65 -17.58
C PRO A 128 62.73 11.36 -16.20
N GLU A 129 62.21 10.33 -15.50
CA GLU A 129 62.93 9.36 -14.61
C GLU A 129 63.66 9.87 -13.33
N ALA A 130 64.00 9.04 -12.32
CA ALA A 130 63.84 7.58 -12.15
C ALA A 130 63.64 7.14 -10.66
N THR A 131 63.04 5.96 -10.49
CA THR A 131 63.33 4.85 -9.55
C THR A 131 64.05 5.08 -8.19
N MET A 132 63.48 4.54 -7.11
CA MET A 132 64.19 4.27 -5.83
C MET A 132 64.93 2.92 -5.85
N VAL A 133 66.14 2.87 -5.30
CA VAL A 133 66.77 1.63 -4.79
C VAL A 133 67.50 1.92 -3.46
N GLU A 134 67.04 1.25 -2.40
CA GLU A 134 67.75 0.72 -1.24
C GLU A 134 69.18 1.24 -0.89
N GLN A 135 69.33 1.92 0.27
CA GLN A 135 70.32 1.61 1.33
C GLN A 135 70.12 2.47 2.61
N LYS A 136 70.76 2.09 3.72
CA LYS A 136 70.67 2.72 5.07
C LYS A 136 72.05 3.35 5.47
N PRO A 137 72.17 3.98 6.66
CA PRO A 137 72.54 5.38 6.87
C PRO A 137 74.08 5.63 6.96
N PRO A 138 74.54 6.89 7.13
CA PRO A 138 74.78 7.38 8.50
C PRO A 138 74.51 8.91 8.72
N GLU A 139 74.92 9.37 9.90
CA GLU A 139 75.00 10.73 10.50
C GLU A 139 75.53 11.84 9.54
N THR A 140 75.43 13.16 9.77
CA THR A 140 75.84 13.95 10.96
C THR A 140 75.48 15.45 10.80
N THR A 141 75.45 16.26 11.88
CA THR A 141 75.51 17.76 11.94
C THR A 141 74.43 18.57 11.19
N ALA A 142 73.62 19.47 11.77
CA ALA A 142 73.69 20.43 12.90
C ALA A 142 74.44 21.77 12.63
N ARG A 143 73.87 22.86 13.20
CA ARG A 143 74.32 24.29 13.28
C ARG A 143 73.88 25.23 12.11
N VAL A 144 73.60 26.55 12.28
CA VAL A 144 73.91 27.51 13.39
C VAL A 144 73.05 28.82 13.40
N ILE A 145 72.70 29.38 14.59
CA ILE A 145 72.39 30.83 14.96
C ILE A 145 71.19 31.54 14.26
N ALA A 146 70.39 32.49 14.82
CA ALA A 146 70.25 33.27 16.09
C ALA A 146 68.72 33.44 16.42
N GLU A 147 68.18 33.75 17.62
CA GLU A 147 68.36 34.88 18.60
C GLU A 147 67.94 36.28 18.06
N ALA A 148 67.22 37.17 18.78
CA ALA A 148 66.43 37.10 20.03
C ALA A 148 65.52 38.37 20.21
N GLU A 149 64.45 38.30 21.04
CA GLU A 149 63.67 39.41 21.68
C GLU A 149 62.94 40.43 20.74
N GLU A 150 61.98 41.30 21.14
CA GLU A 150 61.42 41.75 22.44
C GLU A 150 59.95 42.30 22.32
N THR A 151 59.27 42.55 23.46
CA THR A 151 58.08 43.44 23.71
C THR A 151 56.63 43.04 23.35
N LEU A 152 55.67 43.65 24.07
CA LEU A 152 54.20 43.50 24.01
C LEU A 152 53.51 44.78 23.49
N ASP A 153 52.26 44.70 23.04
CA ASP A 153 51.21 45.63 23.50
C ASP A 153 49.79 45.01 23.43
N VAL A 154 48.83 45.58 24.18
CA VAL A 154 47.47 45.04 24.40
C VAL A 154 46.39 46.10 24.16
N GLU A 155 46.09 46.44 22.90
CA GLU A 155 45.00 47.39 22.58
C GLU A 155 44.10 47.03 21.38
N ALA A 156 43.98 45.73 21.02
CA ALA A 156 43.16 45.28 19.89
C ALA A 156 41.81 44.60 20.25
N GLN A 157 41.51 44.34 21.54
CA GLN A 157 40.33 43.57 21.97
C GLN A 157 39.00 44.37 22.01
N ALA A 158 38.99 45.64 21.59
CA ALA A 158 37.86 46.56 21.81
C ALA A 158 36.92 46.79 20.60
N ALA A 159 37.20 46.21 19.43
CA ALA A 159 36.57 46.63 18.16
C ALA A 159 35.25 45.91 17.79
N ILE A 160 35.09 44.62 18.12
CA ILE A 160 34.04 43.77 17.51
C ILE A 160 32.73 43.74 18.34
N ALA A 161 32.77 44.16 19.61
CA ALA A 161 31.60 44.16 20.50
C ALA A 161 30.57 45.28 20.24
N ARG A 162 30.77 46.15 19.23
CA ARG A 162 29.94 47.36 19.02
C ARG A 162 28.88 47.26 17.91
N GLN A 163 28.91 46.24 17.05
CA GLN A 163 28.01 46.16 15.88
C GLN A 163 26.72 45.33 16.07
N VAL A 164 26.52 44.68 17.23
CA VAL A 164 25.33 43.85 17.48
C VAL A 164 24.29 44.55 18.38
N GLU A 165 24.72 45.50 19.20
CA GLU A 165 23.83 46.23 20.14
C GLU A 165 22.96 47.30 19.44
N GLU A 166 23.34 47.71 18.23
CA GLU A 166 22.69 48.78 17.48
C GLU A 166 21.38 48.32 16.81
N ALA A 167 21.36 47.10 16.25
CA ALA A 167 20.18 46.50 15.61
C ALA A 167 19.04 46.13 16.59
N ARG A 168 19.30 46.18 17.91
CA ARG A 168 18.32 45.84 18.95
C ARG A 168 17.45 47.02 19.39
N ARG A 169 17.83 48.26 19.05
CA ARG A 169 17.21 49.49 19.60
C ARG A 169 16.02 50.06 18.82
N GLU A 170 15.73 49.58 17.61
CA GLU A 170 14.61 50.08 16.79
C GLU A 170 13.27 49.36 17.05
N ARG A 171 13.21 48.39 17.98
CA ARG A 171 12.05 47.48 18.11
C ARG A 171 11.00 47.85 19.17
N GLU A 172 11.19 48.91 19.96
CA GLU A 172 10.29 49.27 21.07
C GLU A 172 9.95 50.77 21.12
N ALA A 173 8.95 51.21 20.35
CA ALA A 173 8.33 52.53 20.48
C ALA A 173 6.83 52.60 20.07
N ALA A 174 5.97 52.94 21.04
CA ALA A 174 4.67 53.62 20.88
C ALA A 174 3.55 53.02 19.97
N GLU A 175 2.87 51.97 20.46
CA GLU A 175 1.47 52.00 20.98
C GLU A 175 0.33 52.84 20.28
N LYS A 176 -0.91 52.29 20.35
CA LYS A 176 -2.25 52.89 20.04
C LYS A 176 -2.68 52.86 18.55
N THR A 177 -3.96 52.79 18.13
CA THR A 177 -5.29 52.90 18.80
C THR A 177 -6.33 51.93 18.17
N ALA A 178 -7.65 52.03 18.44
CA ALA A 178 -8.61 50.90 18.27
C ALA A 178 -10.02 51.22 17.65
N VAL A 179 -10.71 50.18 17.14
CA VAL A 179 -12.19 49.89 17.29
C VAL A 179 -13.23 50.78 16.53
N PRO A 180 -14.45 50.31 16.11
CA PRO A 180 -14.95 49.00 15.62
C PRO A 180 -15.91 49.14 14.36
N VAL A 181 -16.78 48.15 14.07
CA VAL A 181 -18.26 48.23 13.73
C VAL A 181 -18.75 46.96 12.97
N THR A 182 -20.04 46.61 13.05
CA THR A 182 -20.65 45.32 12.58
C THR A 182 -21.88 45.50 11.63
N PRO A 183 -22.90 44.60 11.52
CA PRO A 183 -23.50 44.11 10.24
C PRO A 183 -24.80 44.87 9.83
N PRO A 184 -25.68 44.40 8.90
CA PRO A 184 -26.74 43.38 9.20
C PRO A 184 -27.23 42.59 7.91
N PRO A 185 -28.46 41.97 7.74
CA PRO A 185 -28.57 40.62 7.13
C PRO A 185 -29.63 40.44 5.97
N PRO A 186 -30.76 39.66 6.02
CA PRO A 186 -31.10 38.71 4.93
C PRO A 186 -32.56 38.78 4.37
N SER A 187 -32.96 37.83 3.49
CA SER A 187 -34.37 37.60 3.06
C SER A 187 -34.71 36.10 2.85
N LYS A 188 -36.00 35.77 2.60
CA LYS A 188 -36.62 34.43 2.82
C LYS A 188 -37.27 33.80 1.54
N PRO A 189 -37.58 32.47 1.54
CA PRO A 189 -38.26 31.74 0.45
C PRO A 189 -39.81 31.76 0.54
N ALA A 190 -40.50 31.12 -0.43
CA ALA A 190 -41.96 31.00 -0.48
C ALA A 190 -42.49 29.64 -1.03
N SER A 191 -43.73 29.36 -0.64
CA SER A 191 -44.67 28.25 -0.95
C SER A 191 -44.95 28.01 -2.45
N ALA A 192 -45.43 26.85 -2.95
CA ALA A 192 -46.27 25.74 -2.43
C ALA A 192 -47.81 25.98 -2.47
N ALA A 193 -48.48 25.58 -3.57
CA ALA A 193 -49.95 25.58 -3.70
C ALA A 193 -50.45 24.78 -4.94
N GLU A 194 -50.47 23.43 -4.92
CA GLU A 194 -50.87 22.65 -6.11
C GLU A 194 -51.40 21.22 -5.79
N THR A 195 -52.47 21.12 -4.98
CA THR A 195 -52.96 19.83 -4.42
C THR A 195 -54.50 19.73 -4.36
N GLN A 196 -55.21 19.81 -5.50
CA GLN A 196 -56.67 19.61 -5.56
C GLN A 196 -57.21 18.86 -6.79
N LEU A 197 -56.35 18.45 -7.73
CA LEU A 197 -56.76 17.99 -9.08
C LEU A 197 -56.93 16.46 -9.20
N PHE A 198 -57.18 15.78 -8.08
CA PHE A 198 -56.64 14.43 -7.87
C PHE A 198 -57.67 13.32 -7.63
N GLN A 199 -58.72 13.60 -6.85
CA GLN A 199 -59.59 12.56 -6.29
C GLN A 199 -60.55 11.91 -7.32
N ASP A 200 -60.77 12.55 -8.46
CA ASP A 200 -61.73 12.09 -9.48
C ASP A 200 -61.22 10.96 -10.39
N TYR A 201 -59.91 10.72 -10.46
CA TYR A 201 -59.35 9.78 -11.43
C TYR A 201 -59.36 8.31 -10.95
N ALA A 202 -58.97 8.07 -9.69
CA ALA A 202 -58.82 6.73 -9.13
C ALA A 202 -60.10 5.87 -9.19
N ALA A 203 -61.27 6.51 -9.13
CA ALA A 203 -62.57 5.84 -9.11
C ALA A 203 -62.94 5.06 -10.40
N GLN A 204 -62.22 5.28 -11.51
CA GLN A 204 -62.58 4.70 -12.82
C GLN A 204 -61.92 3.35 -13.12
N LEU A 205 -60.79 3.02 -12.49
CA LEU A 205 -59.98 1.84 -12.82
C LEU A 205 -60.53 0.51 -12.28
N ALA A 206 -61.22 0.54 -11.14
CA ALA A 206 -61.62 -0.64 -10.35
C ALA A 206 -62.78 -1.48 -10.92
N ARG A 207 -62.87 -1.66 -12.25
CA ARG A 207 -64.01 -2.34 -12.92
C ARG A 207 -63.67 -3.39 -13.99
N LYS A 208 -62.38 -3.69 -14.25
CA LYS A 208 -61.98 -4.71 -15.24
C LYS A 208 -61.87 -6.11 -14.59
N PRO A 209 -62.38 -7.20 -15.22
CA PRO A 209 -62.35 -8.55 -14.67
C PRO A 209 -60.97 -9.24 -14.80
N PRO A 210 -60.69 -10.32 -14.03
CA PRO A 210 -59.41 -11.02 -14.07
C PRO A 210 -59.10 -11.73 -15.39
N GLN A 211 -57.82 -11.97 -15.63
CA GLN A 211 -57.27 -12.51 -16.87
C GLN A 211 -56.13 -13.50 -16.57
N LEU A 212 -55.99 -14.50 -17.44
CA LEU A 212 -54.84 -15.41 -17.48
C LEU A 212 -54.19 -15.28 -18.86
N VAL A 213 -52.97 -14.76 -18.90
CA VAL A 213 -52.15 -14.68 -20.13
C VAL A 213 -51.35 -15.97 -20.25
N VAL A 214 -51.53 -16.67 -21.37
CA VAL A 214 -50.88 -17.95 -21.66
C VAL A 214 -49.85 -17.74 -22.76
N THR A 215 -48.58 -17.98 -22.45
CA THR A 215 -47.47 -17.90 -23.40
C THR A 215 -46.84 -19.28 -23.57
N VAL A 216 -46.92 -19.83 -24.78
CA VAL A 216 -46.19 -21.04 -25.18
C VAL A 216 -44.89 -20.58 -25.84
N ALA A 217 -43.76 -21.23 -25.56
CA ALA A 217 -42.48 -20.83 -26.14
C ALA A 217 -42.51 -20.93 -27.68
N GLY A 218 -42.48 -19.78 -28.36
CA GLY A 218 -42.56 -19.66 -29.83
C GLY A 218 -43.92 -19.22 -30.38
N ASP A 219 -44.97 -19.16 -29.55
CA ASP A 219 -46.30 -18.65 -29.93
C ASP A 219 -46.58 -17.29 -29.24
N ALA A 220 -47.33 -16.42 -29.92
CA ALA A 220 -47.77 -15.13 -29.36
C ALA A 220 -48.65 -15.32 -28.09
N PRO A 221 -48.52 -14.48 -27.05
CA PRO A 221 -49.30 -14.60 -25.81
C PRO A 221 -50.82 -14.52 -26.03
N VAL A 222 -51.56 -15.52 -25.54
CA VAL A 222 -53.03 -15.59 -25.63
C VAL A 222 -53.66 -15.20 -24.29
N THR A 223 -54.50 -14.16 -24.28
CA THR A 223 -55.14 -13.65 -23.06
C THR A 223 -56.55 -14.21 -22.89
N HIS A 224 -56.78 -14.94 -21.80
CA HIS A 224 -58.09 -15.52 -21.45
C HIS A 224 -58.72 -14.73 -20.30
N THR A 225 -59.91 -14.14 -20.51
CA THR A 225 -60.65 -13.47 -19.41
C THR A 225 -61.34 -14.51 -18.52
N LEU A 226 -61.13 -14.42 -17.20
CA LEU A 226 -61.65 -15.35 -16.22
C LEU A 226 -62.99 -14.86 -15.67
N THR A 227 -64.08 -15.50 -16.11
CA THR A 227 -65.46 -15.18 -15.72
C THR A 227 -66.20 -16.33 -15.05
N SER A 228 -65.81 -17.58 -15.33
CA SER A 228 -66.43 -18.80 -14.79
C SER A 228 -65.91 -19.16 -13.39
N ASN A 229 -66.77 -19.77 -12.56
CA ASN A 229 -66.39 -20.26 -11.22
C ASN A 229 -65.46 -21.50 -11.25
N SER A 230 -65.32 -22.15 -12.40
CA SER A 230 -64.36 -23.23 -12.64
C SER A 230 -63.86 -23.13 -14.08
N VAL A 231 -62.55 -23.25 -14.28
CA VAL A 231 -61.87 -23.18 -15.58
C VAL A 231 -60.89 -24.35 -15.66
N THR A 232 -61.07 -25.27 -16.61
CA THR A 232 -60.12 -26.38 -16.85
C THR A 232 -59.02 -25.95 -17.82
N ILE A 233 -57.78 -26.38 -17.54
CA ILE A 233 -56.59 -26.05 -18.32
C ILE A 233 -55.93 -27.36 -18.76
N GLY A 234 -55.71 -27.52 -20.06
CA GLY A 234 -55.13 -28.73 -20.63
C GLY A 234 -54.99 -28.71 -22.14
N ARG A 235 -54.42 -29.79 -22.69
CA ARG A 235 -54.17 -29.94 -24.14
C ARG A 235 -55.35 -30.53 -24.93
N ALA A 236 -56.38 -31.04 -24.25
CA ALA A 236 -57.57 -31.56 -24.93
C ALA A 236 -58.56 -30.43 -25.25
N ASN A 237 -59.24 -30.52 -26.40
CA ASN A 237 -60.09 -29.45 -26.95
C ASN A 237 -61.36 -29.16 -26.13
N ASP A 238 -61.64 -29.96 -25.11
CA ASP A 238 -62.75 -29.85 -24.15
C ASP A 238 -62.35 -29.17 -22.83
N ASN A 239 -61.11 -28.66 -22.71
CA ASN A 239 -60.74 -27.74 -21.64
C ASN A 239 -61.30 -26.33 -21.89
N THR A 240 -61.56 -25.57 -20.81
CA THR A 240 -61.94 -24.16 -20.91
C THR A 240 -60.80 -23.29 -21.48
N ILE A 241 -59.55 -23.62 -21.13
CA ILE A 241 -58.33 -23.06 -21.70
C ILE A 241 -57.56 -24.22 -22.34
N VAL A 242 -57.59 -24.28 -23.68
CA VAL A 242 -56.91 -25.30 -24.48
C VAL A 242 -55.51 -24.80 -24.81
N ILE A 243 -54.48 -25.50 -24.35
CA ILE A 243 -53.08 -25.16 -24.62
C ILE A 243 -52.45 -26.24 -25.50
N PRO A 244 -52.14 -25.97 -26.79
CA PRO A 244 -51.76 -27.00 -27.77
C PRO A 244 -50.32 -27.55 -27.60
N SER A 245 -49.61 -27.23 -26.52
CA SER A 245 -48.20 -27.59 -26.31
C SER A 245 -48.00 -28.98 -25.73
N LYS A 246 -46.99 -29.72 -26.23
CA LYS A 246 -46.68 -31.11 -25.82
C LYS A 246 -46.34 -31.27 -24.33
N VAL A 247 -45.90 -30.22 -23.64
CA VAL A 247 -45.61 -30.25 -22.19
C VAL A 247 -46.89 -30.19 -21.33
N VAL A 248 -48.04 -29.85 -21.92
CA VAL A 248 -49.32 -29.80 -21.23
C VAL A 248 -50.06 -31.14 -21.39
N SER A 249 -50.52 -31.68 -20.26
CA SER A 249 -51.28 -32.94 -20.19
C SER A 249 -52.71 -32.74 -20.71
N ARG A 250 -53.45 -33.83 -21.03
CA ARG A 250 -54.79 -33.71 -21.65
C ARG A 250 -55.74 -32.86 -20.81
N TYR A 251 -55.78 -33.11 -19.51
CA TYR A 251 -56.20 -32.17 -18.48
C TYR A 251 -55.01 -32.03 -17.53
N HIS A 252 -54.68 -30.81 -17.11
CA HIS A 252 -53.42 -30.54 -16.41
C HIS A 252 -53.63 -29.76 -15.11
N ALA A 253 -54.48 -28.72 -15.15
CA ALA A 253 -54.87 -27.97 -13.97
C ALA A 253 -56.34 -27.53 -14.04
N ARG A 254 -56.87 -27.08 -12.90
CA ARG A 254 -58.17 -26.41 -12.82
C ARG A 254 -58.03 -25.17 -11.94
N LEU A 255 -58.52 -24.03 -12.42
CA LEU A 255 -58.79 -22.88 -11.57
C LEU A 255 -60.20 -23.03 -10.99
N MET A 256 -60.33 -22.83 -9.69
CA MET A 256 -61.61 -22.77 -8.96
C MET A 256 -61.73 -21.39 -8.34
N LYS A 257 -62.87 -20.73 -8.53
CA LYS A 257 -63.15 -19.43 -7.93
C LYS A 257 -63.76 -19.63 -6.54
N ASP A 258 -63.29 -18.88 -5.56
CA ASP A 258 -63.89 -18.75 -4.24
C ASP A 258 -64.44 -17.31 -4.06
N ASP A 259 -64.75 -16.91 -2.82
CA ASP A 259 -65.23 -15.56 -2.49
C ASP A 259 -64.14 -14.47 -2.63
N ASP A 260 -62.90 -14.89 -2.90
CA ASP A 260 -61.69 -14.20 -2.42
C ASP A 260 -60.58 -14.15 -3.52
N GLY A 261 -60.73 -14.91 -4.61
CA GLY A 261 -59.82 -14.95 -5.76
C GLY A 261 -60.03 -16.17 -6.67
N TYR A 262 -58.93 -16.70 -7.21
CA TYR A 262 -58.89 -17.97 -7.94
C TYR A 262 -57.81 -18.91 -7.38
N MET A 263 -58.21 -20.13 -7.03
CA MET A 263 -57.34 -21.23 -6.58
C MET A 263 -56.94 -22.13 -7.76
N LEU A 264 -55.65 -22.32 -8.01
CA LEU A 264 -55.14 -23.32 -8.95
C LEU A 264 -54.95 -24.68 -8.26
N VAL A 265 -55.57 -25.71 -8.83
CA VAL A 265 -55.38 -27.12 -8.45
C VAL A 265 -54.71 -27.87 -9.61
N VAL A 266 -53.53 -28.44 -9.39
CA VAL A 266 -52.89 -29.36 -10.33
C VAL A 266 -53.63 -30.70 -10.31
N LEU A 267 -53.94 -31.26 -11.47
CA LEU A 267 -54.68 -32.52 -11.56
C LEU A 267 -53.74 -33.74 -11.41
N PRO A 268 -54.18 -34.86 -10.82
CA PRO A 268 -53.34 -36.08 -10.69
C PRO A 268 -52.87 -36.69 -12.02
N GLU A 269 -53.48 -36.28 -13.13
CA GLU A 269 -53.14 -36.68 -14.51
C GLU A 269 -52.03 -35.80 -15.13
N ALA A 270 -51.53 -34.80 -14.40
CA ALA A 270 -50.47 -33.92 -14.83
C ALA A 270 -49.12 -34.67 -14.88
N SER A 271 -48.60 -34.84 -16.10
CA SER A 271 -47.33 -35.51 -16.39
C SER A 271 -46.08 -34.65 -16.15
N ASN A 272 -46.26 -33.34 -16.03
CA ASN A 272 -45.23 -32.35 -15.70
C ASN A 272 -45.72 -31.52 -14.50
N PRO A 273 -44.82 -30.98 -13.66
CA PRO A 273 -45.22 -30.10 -12.58
C PRO A 273 -45.72 -28.75 -13.11
N VAL A 274 -46.61 -28.11 -12.34
CA VAL A 274 -46.78 -26.66 -12.38
C VAL A 274 -45.85 -26.05 -11.35
N LEU A 275 -44.97 -25.15 -11.78
CA LEU A 275 -44.10 -24.38 -10.91
C LEU A 275 -44.76 -23.04 -10.55
N HIS A 276 -44.75 -22.67 -9.28
CA HIS A 276 -45.05 -21.33 -8.75
C HIS A 276 -43.81 -20.85 -7.99
N GLU A 277 -43.37 -19.62 -8.23
CA GLU A 277 -42.11 -19.07 -7.68
C GLU A 277 -40.87 -19.98 -7.89
N GLY A 278 -40.86 -20.71 -9.01
CA GLY A 278 -39.80 -21.68 -9.35
C GLY A 278 -39.84 -23.00 -8.56
N ARG A 279 -40.88 -23.28 -7.78
CA ARG A 279 -41.07 -24.50 -6.97
C ARG A 279 -42.30 -25.30 -7.44
N PRO A 280 -42.25 -26.64 -7.49
CA PRO A 280 -43.39 -27.45 -7.93
C PRO A 280 -44.54 -27.42 -6.92
N LEU A 281 -45.74 -27.10 -7.41
CA LEU A 281 -46.97 -27.12 -6.61
C LEU A 281 -47.37 -28.56 -6.27
N SER A 282 -47.52 -28.82 -4.97
CA SER A 282 -47.98 -30.10 -4.40
C SER A 282 -49.31 -29.99 -3.65
N GLN A 283 -49.84 -28.77 -3.52
CA GLN A 283 -51.13 -28.44 -2.90
C GLN A 283 -51.83 -27.35 -3.75
N PRO A 284 -53.14 -27.13 -3.57
CA PRO A 284 -53.84 -26.00 -4.18
C PRO A 284 -53.19 -24.65 -3.83
N GLN A 285 -52.96 -23.80 -4.83
CA GLN A 285 -52.33 -22.49 -4.67
C GLN A 285 -53.33 -21.38 -4.97
N ARG A 286 -53.45 -20.38 -4.09
CA ARG A 286 -54.19 -19.15 -4.39
C ARG A 286 -53.37 -18.29 -5.34
N LEU A 287 -53.97 -17.81 -6.41
CA LEU A 287 -53.34 -16.86 -7.32
C LEU A 287 -53.64 -15.44 -6.85
N SER A 288 -52.62 -14.60 -6.89
CA SER A 288 -52.70 -13.14 -6.72
C SER A 288 -52.28 -12.49 -8.04
N HIS A 289 -52.59 -11.20 -8.24
CA HIS A 289 -52.07 -10.45 -9.37
C HIS A 289 -50.53 -10.57 -9.49
N GLY A 290 -50.05 -10.65 -10.72
CA GLY A 290 -48.62 -10.78 -11.03
C GLY A 290 -48.04 -12.19 -10.83
N ASP A 291 -48.81 -13.18 -10.37
CA ASP A 291 -48.32 -14.55 -10.26
C ASP A 291 -48.02 -15.17 -11.63
N LYS A 292 -46.77 -15.62 -11.79
CA LYS A 292 -46.29 -16.37 -12.97
C LYS A 292 -46.17 -17.86 -12.59
N LEU A 293 -47.03 -18.69 -13.21
CA LEU A 293 -46.96 -20.15 -13.17
C LEU A 293 -46.22 -20.67 -14.39
N ARG A 294 -45.48 -21.79 -14.28
CA ARG A 294 -44.83 -22.46 -15.42
C ARG A 294 -45.17 -23.93 -15.48
N ILE A 295 -45.62 -24.41 -16.65
CA ILE A 295 -45.83 -25.85 -16.92
C ILE A 295 -44.62 -26.36 -17.72
N GLY A 296 -44.01 -27.44 -17.23
CA GLY A 296 -42.89 -28.12 -17.91
C GLY A 296 -41.56 -28.01 -17.16
N GLY A 297 -40.46 -28.09 -17.91
CA GLY A 297 -39.11 -27.89 -17.39
C GLY A 297 -38.69 -26.41 -17.40
N LEU A 298 -37.47 -26.14 -16.96
CA LEU A 298 -36.82 -24.82 -17.13
C LEU A 298 -36.01 -24.72 -18.43
N ASP A 299 -36.12 -25.73 -19.30
CA ASP A 299 -35.33 -25.84 -20.53
C ASP A 299 -35.93 -24.96 -21.64
N PRO A 300 -35.12 -24.16 -22.37
CA PRO A 300 -35.61 -23.32 -23.46
C PRO A 300 -36.43 -24.10 -24.49
N GLY A 301 -37.61 -23.60 -24.84
CA GLY A 301 -38.52 -24.23 -25.81
C GLY A 301 -39.43 -25.34 -25.26
N LEU A 302 -39.29 -25.75 -24.00
CA LEU A 302 -40.11 -26.82 -23.38
C LEU A 302 -40.91 -26.33 -22.16
N MET A 303 -41.53 -25.17 -22.30
CA MET A 303 -42.24 -24.47 -21.23
C MET A 303 -43.51 -23.77 -21.75
N VAL A 304 -44.54 -23.72 -20.90
CA VAL A 304 -45.68 -22.80 -21.02
C VAL A 304 -45.72 -21.93 -19.76
N THR A 305 -45.85 -20.61 -19.93
CA THR A 305 -46.07 -19.67 -18.82
C THR A 305 -47.54 -19.30 -18.74
N LEU A 306 -48.11 -19.26 -17.53
CA LEU A 306 -49.43 -18.70 -17.25
C LEU A 306 -49.22 -17.51 -16.31
N ALA A 307 -49.46 -16.28 -16.76
CA ALA A 307 -49.41 -15.09 -15.92
C ALA A 307 -50.83 -14.68 -15.51
N TYR A 308 -51.09 -14.60 -14.21
CA TYR A 308 -52.36 -14.16 -13.66
C TYR A 308 -52.36 -12.63 -13.50
N SER A 309 -53.36 -11.97 -14.06
CA SER A 309 -53.53 -10.52 -13.98
C SER A 309 -54.99 -10.19 -13.69
N SER A 310 -55.26 -9.81 -12.45
CA SER A 310 -56.55 -9.27 -12.03
C SER A 310 -56.45 -7.75 -11.89
N PRO A 311 -57.11 -6.94 -12.73
CA PRO A 311 -56.97 -5.47 -12.62
C PRO A 311 -57.66 -4.87 -11.39
N ALA A 312 -58.67 -5.56 -10.86
CA ALA A 312 -59.27 -5.22 -9.57
C ALA A 312 -58.26 -5.46 -8.43
N GLU A 313 -57.52 -6.57 -8.45
CA GLU A 313 -56.38 -6.75 -7.54
C GLU A 313 -55.24 -5.80 -7.87
N ALA A 314 -54.94 -5.45 -9.14
CA ALA A 314 -53.87 -4.50 -9.50
C ALA A 314 -54.04 -3.12 -8.84
N SER A 315 -55.28 -2.70 -8.60
CA SER A 315 -55.61 -1.47 -7.88
C SER A 315 -55.66 -1.64 -6.34
N LEU A 316 -55.32 -2.83 -5.86
CA LEU A 316 -55.18 -3.26 -4.45
C LEU A 316 -53.80 -3.93 -4.16
N ASP A 317 -52.95 -4.15 -5.18
CA ASP A 317 -51.83 -5.12 -5.13
C ASP A 317 -50.58 -4.57 -4.44
N GLY A 318 -50.48 -3.24 -4.40
CA GLY A 318 -49.91 -2.60 -3.22
C GLY A 318 -50.87 -2.82 -2.06
N GLU A 319 -50.76 -4.00 -1.42
CA GLU A 319 -51.67 -4.50 -0.37
C GLU A 319 -51.85 -3.48 0.75
N SER A 320 -52.83 -2.58 0.61
CA SER A 320 -53.08 -1.44 1.50
C SER A 320 -53.63 -1.91 2.86
N LYS A 321 -52.75 -2.49 3.68
CA LYS A 321 -53.08 -3.02 4.99
C LYS A 321 -53.31 -1.84 5.93
N SER A 322 -54.59 -1.49 6.12
CA SER A 322 -55.02 -0.41 7.01
C SER A 322 -54.67 -0.77 8.46
N ILE A 323 -53.64 -0.11 8.97
CA ILE A 323 -53.22 -0.18 10.37
C ILE A 323 -53.99 0.92 11.11
N ASN A 324 -55.03 0.49 11.83
CA ASN A 324 -55.83 1.37 12.67
C ASN A 324 -55.17 1.54 14.05
N PHE A 325 -54.97 2.78 14.49
CA PHE A 325 -54.44 3.09 15.83
C PHE A 325 -55.38 2.61 16.94
N GLY A 326 -56.70 2.65 16.70
CA GLY A 326 -57.70 2.22 17.67
C GLY A 326 -57.55 2.94 19.01
N GLY A 327 -57.33 2.17 20.09
CA GLY A 327 -57.07 2.71 21.43
C GLY A 327 -55.58 2.92 21.78
N LYS A 328 -54.64 2.65 20.86
CA LYS A 328 -53.19 2.82 21.11
C LYS A 328 -52.73 4.22 20.72
N THR A 329 -51.93 4.84 21.59
CA THR A 329 -51.28 6.14 21.32
C THR A 329 -49.94 6.01 20.60
N ILE A 330 -49.35 4.81 20.56
CA ILE A 330 -48.10 4.50 19.88
C ILE A 330 -48.29 3.20 19.09
N ILE A 331 -47.76 3.16 17.88
CA ILE A 331 -47.58 1.97 17.06
C ILE A 331 -46.08 1.79 16.84
N THR A 332 -45.57 0.60 17.15
CA THR A 332 -44.19 0.17 16.86
C THR A 332 -44.12 -0.57 15.53
N ILE A 333 -43.07 -0.31 14.74
CA ILE A 333 -42.86 -0.88 13.41
C ILE A 333 -41.44 -1.46 13.35
N GLY A 334 -41.31 -2.72 12.95
CA GLY A 334 -40.01 -3.38 12.89
C GLY A 334 -40.08 -4.84 12.44
N ARG A 335 -38.94 -5.54 12.48
CA ARG A 335 -38.84 -6.96 12.09
C ARG A 335 -39.14 -7.92 13.23
N ASP A 336 -39.14 -7.46 14.47
CA ASP A 336 -39.39 -8.31 15.63
C ASP A 336 -40.89 -8.65 15.77
N PRO A 337 -41.27 -9.89 16.07
CA PRO A 337 -42.66 -10.25 16.39
C PRO A 337 -43.29 -9.49 17.56
N GLU A 338 -42.50 -8.80 18.39
CA GLU A 338 -42.99 -7.91 19.46
C GLU A 338 -43.51 -6.54 18.97
N ASN A 339 -43.38 -6.19 17.69
CA ASN A 339 -43.93 -4.95 17.14
C ASN A 339 -45.44 -5.03 16.86
N ASP A 340 -46.11 -3.88 16.88
CA ASP A 340 -47.49 -3.74 16.40
C ASP A 340 -47.60 -3.99 14.88
N VAL A 341 -46.54 -3.66 14.13
CA VAL A 341 -46.42 -3.87 12.68
C VAL A 341 -45.11 -4.61 12.40
N VAL A 342 -45.23 -5.88 12.01
CA VAL A 342 -44.09 -6.80 11.81
C VAL A 342 -43.74 -6.93 10.32
N LEU A 343 -42.46 -6.76 9.96
CA LEU A 343 -41.96 -6.69 8.58
C LEU A 343 -40.85 -7.72 8.29
N ASP A 344 -41.07 -8.68 7.38
CA ASP A 344 -40.08 -9.72 7.01
C ASP A 344 -39.10 -9.26 5.90
N SER A 345 -38.34 -8.20 6.18
CA SER A 345 -37.19 -7.82 5.34
C SER A 345 -35.92 -7.71 6.18
N PRO A 346 -34.82 -8.39 5.82
CA PRO A 346 -33.56 -8.33 6.58
C PRO A 346 -32.95 -6.92 6.58
N ASN A 347 -33.44 -5.98 5.75
CA ASN A 347 -33.04 -4.57 5.79
C ASN A 347 -33.73 -3.79 6.93
N VAL A 348 -34.68 -4.39 7.65
CA VAL A 348 -35.45 -3.77 8.74
C VAL A 348 -34.88 -4.20 10.12
N SER A 349 -34.55 -3.23 10.98
CA SER A 349 -34.19 -3.49 12.38
C SER A 349 -35.37 -4.07 13.18
N ARG A 350 -35.05 -4.84 14.23
CA ARG A 350 -35.98 -5.51 15.16
C ARG A 350 -37.06 -4.54 15.65
N PHE A 351 -36.67 -3.37 16.13
CA PHE A 351 -37.55 -2.21 16.28
C PHE A 351 -36.97 -1.11 15.39
N HIS A 352 -37.73 -0.63 14.41
CA HIS A 352 -37.23 0.26 13.35
C HIS A 352 -37.72 1.69 13.55
N ALA A 353 -39.04 1.85 13.70
CA ALA A 353 -39.70 3.13 13.87
C ALA A 353 -40.85 3.01 14.87
N GLN A 354 -41.32 4.14 15.38
CA GLN A 354 -42.64 4.25 16.00
C GLN A 354 -43.42 5.42 15.39
N ILE A 355 -44.74 5.30 15.37
CA ILE A 355 -45.64 6.41 15.06
C ILE A 355 -46.51 6.67 16.29
N GLU A 356 -46.46 7.90 16.80
CA GLU A 356 -47.12 8.35 18.02
C GLU A 356 -48.26 9.32 17.67
N ARG A 357 -49.47 9.01 18.17
CA ARG A 357 -50.65 9.87 18.11
C ARG A 357 -50.67 10.82 19.31
N VAL A 358 -50.42 12.09 19.06
CA VAL A 358 -50.51 13.17 20.05
C VAL A 358 -51.79 13.96 19.80
N GLY A 359 -52.90 13.49 20.40
CA GLY A 359 -54.24 14.04 20.17
C GLY A 359 -54.77 13.71 18.77
N GLN A 360 -54.87 14.72 17.91
CA GLN A 360 -55.31 14.60 16.50
C GLN A 360 -54.16 14.85 15.50
N ARG A 361 -52.92 14.55 15.90
CA ARG A 361 -51.74 14.62 15.03
C ARG A 361 -50.85 13.42 15.28
N TYR A 362 -50.15 13.01 14.23
CA TYR A 362 -49.24 11.87 14.24
C TYR A 362 -47.81 12.36 14.07
N ARG A 363 -46.85 11.74 14.77
CA ARG A 363 -45.42 11.93 14.50
C ARG A 363 -44.72 10.59 14.36
N VAL A 364 -43.86 10.47 13.36
CA VAL A 364 -42.93 9.34 13.23
C VAL A 364 -41.64 9.62 13.99
N SER A 365 -41.00 8.58 14.49
CA SER A 365 -39.67 8.65 15.10
C SER A 365 -38.90 7.38 14.77
N ASP A 366 -37.71 7.53 14.20
CA ASP A 366 -36.79 6.42 13.99
C ASP A 366 -36.24 5.92 15.35
N LEU A 367 -36.21 4.60 15.56
CA LEU A 367 -35.79 3.98 16.82
C LEU A 367 -34.28 3.69 16.86
N ARG A 368 -33.49 4.45 16.09
CA ARG A 368 -32.07 4.21 15.76
C ARG A 368 -31.91 2.94 14.92
N SER A 369 -32.72 2.84 13.88
CA SER A 369 -32.66 1.77 12.89
C SER A 369 -31.30 1.72 12.20
N SER A 370 -30.93 0.56 11.64
CA SER A 370 -29.65 0.42 10.95
C SER A 370 -29.61 1.02 9.53
N ASN A 371 -30.77 1.38 8.96
CA ASN A 371 -30.92 1.78 7.56
C ASN A 371 -31.71 3.08 7.33
N GLY A 372 -32.33 3.64 8.37
CA GLY A 372 -33.09 4.90 8.31
C GLY A 372 -34.57 4.70 7.99
N THR A 373 -35.42 5.38 8.76
CA THR A 373 -36.80 5.70 8.39
C THR A 373 -36.78 6.96 7.52
N PHE A 374 -37.57 7.00 6.45
CA PHE A 374 -37.69 8.16 5.56
C PHE A 374 -39.12 8.69 5.51
N VAL A 375 -39.32 10.00 5.34
CA VAL A 375 -40.62 10.64 5.06
C VAL A 375 -40.48 11.46 3.78
N ASN A 376 -41.27 11.16 2.75
CA ASN A 376 -41.23 11.84 1.46
C ASN A 376 -39.79 11.96 0.87
N GLY A 377 -38.96 10.93 1.08
CA GLY A 377 -37.55 10.87 0.67
C GLY A 377 -36.53 11.39 1.70
N GLN A 378 -36.93 12.10 2.76
CA GLN A 378 -36.01 12.68 3.75
C GLN A 378 -35.82 11.77 4.97
N GLU A 379 -34.57 11.58 5.42
CA GLU A 379 -34.20 10.73 6.57
C GLU A 379 -34.66 11.35 7.91
N VAL A 380 -35.31 10.56 8.77
CA VAL A 380 -35.87 10.99 10.07
C VAL A 380 -34.77 11.04 11.15
N GLU A 381 -34.00 12.13 11.23
CA GLU A 381 -33.02 12.31 12.33
C GLU A 381 -33.66 12.67 13.69
N ASP A 382 -34.78 13.40 13.66
CA ASP A 382 -35.57 13.88 14.80
C ASP A 382 -37.07 13.59 14.55
N PRO A 383 -37.96 13.58 15.57
CA PRO A 383 -39.39 13.29 15.39
C PRO A 383 -40.12 14.23 14.42
N ILE A 384 -40.55 13.71 13.26
CA ILE A 384 -41.27 14.47 12.22
C ILE A 384 -42.79 14.30 12.40
N TRP A 385 -43.52 15.42 12.37
CA TRP A 385 -44.99 15.42 12.33
C TRP A 385 -45.47 15.05 10.93
N LEU A 386 -46.36 14.05 10.85
CA LEU A 386 -46.99 13.62 9.61
C LEU A 386 -48.26 14.45 9.34
N GLN A 387 -48.44 14.79 8.08
CA GLN A 387 -49.67 15.31 7.49
C GLN A 387 -50.41 14.17 6.77
N PRO A 388 -51.71 14.34 6.42
CA PRO A 388 -52.36 13.43 5.48
C PRO A 388 -51.58 13.33 4.17
N ASP A 389 -51.60 12.16 3.55
CA ASP A 389 -50.89 11.79 2.32
C ASP A 389 -49.34 11.74 2.43
N ASP A 390 -48.74 12.05 3.59
CA ASP A 390 -47.29 11.82 3.81
C ASP A 390 -46.94 10.32 3.73
N ALA A 391 -45.86 10.02 3.00
CA ALA A 391 -45.36 8.67 2.79
C ALA A 391 -44.11 8.38 3.63
N VAL A 392 -44.27 7.56 4.67
CA VAL A 392 -43.16 7.00 5.46
C VAL A 392 -42.62 5.76 4.75
N ARG A 393 -41.30 5.65 4.51
CA ARG A 393 -40.66 4.49 3.85
C ARG A 393 -39.65 3.82 4.77
N ILE A 394 -39.70 2.48 4.83
CA ILE A 394 -38.90 1.61 5.68
C ILE A 394 -38.43 0.43 4.80
N GLY A 395 -37.32 0.64 4.06
CA GLY A 395 -36.90 -0.26 2.98
C GLY A 395 -37.99 -0.43 1.91
N THR A 396 -38.27 -1.68 1.53
CA THR A 396 -39.34 -2.06 0.58
C THR A 396 -40.78 -1.88 1.11
N TYR A 397 -40.98 -1.27 2.29
CA TYR A 397 -42.31 -0.98 2.83
C TYR A 397 -42.58 0.53 2.79
N ARG A 398 -43.73 0.92 2.25
CA ARG A 398 -44.23 2.30 2.24
C ARG A 398 -45.50 2.39 3.07
N PHE A 399 -45.66 3.44 3.86
CA PHE A 399 -46.82 3.67 4.71
C PHE A 399 -47.35 5.08 4.41
N VAL A 400 -48.61 5.20 3.98
CA VAL A 400 -49.24 6.50 3.73
C VAL A 400 -50.14 6.87 4.90
N MET A 401 -50.03 8.11 5.38
CA MET A 401 -50.80 8.63 6.49
C MET A 401 -52.21 9.04 6.02
N GLY A 402 -53.25 8.33 6.49
CA GLY A 402 -54.65 8.72 6.32
C GLY A 402 -55.10 9.77 7.34
N GLN A 403 -56.42 9.89 7.54
CA GLN A 403 -56.96 10.81 8.56
C GLN A 403 -56.86 10.25 10.00
N ASP A 404 -57.09 8.94 10.17
CA ASP A 404 -57.07 8.24 11.46
C ASP A 404 -56.35 6.87 11.40
N GLU A 405 -55.93 6.45 10.18
CA GLU A 405 -55.35 5.15 9.84
C GLU A 405 -54.03 5.29 9.08
N LEU A 406 -53.21 4.24 9.05
CA LEU A 406 -51.96 4.18 8.31
C LEU A 406 -52.03 3.06 7.27
N ALA A 407 -51.97 3.41 5.98
CA ALA A 407 -52.01 2.44 4.88
C ALA A 407 -50.60 1.89 4.59
N GLN A 408 -50.30 0.68 5.06
CA GLN A 408 -49.08 -0.06 4.68
C GLN A 408 -49.21 -0.59 3.25
N PHE A 409 -48.15 -0.46 2.46
CA PHE A 409 -47.95 -1.07 1.14
C PHE A 409 -46.67 -1.91 1.19
N ASP A 410 -46.74 -3.18 0.74
CA ASP A 410 -45.57 -4.05 0.59
C ASP A 410 -45.07 -4.02 -0.87
N GLU A 411 -43.89 -3.45 -1.09
CA GLU A 411 -43.25 -3.34 -2.40
C GLU A 411 -42.13 -4.39 -2.56
N SER A 412 -42.02 -5.39 -1.67
CA SER A 412 -40.97 -6.41 -1.73
C SER A 412 -41.15 -7.44 -2.86
N LYS A 413 -42.33 -7.48 -3.52
CA LYS A 413 -42.66 -8.42 -4.61
C LYS A 413 -42.02 -8.04 -5.97
N GLY A 414 -41.15 -7.02 -5.99
CA GLY A 414 -40.34 -6.61 -7.13
C GLY A 414 -40.50 -5.12 -7.43
N LEU A 415 -39.40 -4.42 -7.72
CA LEU A 415 -39.44 -2.98 -7.97
C LEU A 415 -39.66 -2.71 -9.47
N ARG A 416 -40.56 -1.76 -9.78
CA ARG A 416 -40.69 -1.17 -11.12
C ARG A 416 -39.55 -0.19 -11.35
N VAL A 417 -39.06 -0.11 -12.57
CA VAL A 417 -37.94 0.77 -12.95
C VAL A 417 -38.25 1.51 -14.24
N GLU A 418 -38.21 2.84 -14.20
CA GLU A 418 -38.28 3.68 -15.40
C GLU A 418 -36.95 4.39 -15.64
N ALA A 419 -36.34 4.16 -16.79
CA ALA A 419 -35.28 5.00 -17.34
C ALA A 419 -35.92 6.02 -18.30
N ILE A 420 -35.61 7.30 -18.15
CA ILE A 420 -36.24 8.38 -18.94
C ILE A 420 -35.16 9.33 -19.46
N GLY A 421 -34.97 9.35 -20.78
CA GLY A 421 -34.09 10.27 -21.50
C GLY A 421 -32.60 10.17 -21.16
N LEU A 422 -32.10 8.96 -20.85
CA LEU A 422 -30.75 8.79 -20.30
C LEU A 422 -29.67 9.10 -21.33
N ASN A 423 -28.86 10.13 -21.02
CA ASN A 423 -27.66 10.50 -21.78
C ASN A 423 -26.42 10.47 -20.88
N LYS A 424 -25.25 10.10 -21.42
CA LYS A 424 -24.01 9.95 -20.63
C LYS A 424 -22.78 10.47 -21.38
N TRP A 425 -22.44 11.73 -21.12
CA TRP A 425 -21.25 12.38 -21.63
C TRP A 425 -20.02 12.04 -20.78
N VAL A 426 -19.01 11.42 -21.40
CA VAL A 426 -17.70 11.15 -20.77
C VAL A 426 -16.71 12.28 -21.07
N ARG A 427 -16.91 12.96 -22.20
CA ARG A 427 -16.19 14.16 -22.64
C ARG A 427 -17.17 15.06 -23.40
N LYS A 428 -16.78 16.31 -23.68
CA LYS A 428 -17.62 17.29 -24.40
C LYS A 428 -18.04 16.84 -25.81
N ASP A 429 -17.33 15.88 -26.37
CA ASP A 429 -17.43 15.33 -27.72
C ASP A 429 -17.89 13.86 -27.75
N LEU A 430 -18.09 13.22 -26.58
CA LEU A 430 -18.35 11.79 -26.47
C LEU A 430 -19.50 11.49 -25.49
N ASN A 431 -20.71 11.38 -26.05
CA ASN A 431 -21.86 10.74 -25.43
C ASN A 431 -21.82 9.21 -25.69
N ILE A 432 -22.16 8.40 -24.68
CA ILE A 432 -22.13 6.93 -24.78
C ILE A 432 -23.46 6.23 -24.40
N LEU A 433 -24.51 7.00 -24.09
CA LEU A 433 -25.91 6.58 -24.00
C LEU A 433 -26.73 7.67 -24.69
N GLN A 434 -27.64 7.34 -25.62
CA GLN A 434 -28.26 8.30 -26.51
C GLN A 434 -29.78 8.27 -26.31
N ASP A 435 -30.27 9.18 -25.47
CA ASP A 435 -31.70 9.38 -25.16
C ASP A 435 -32.48 8.11 -24.81
N ILE A 436 -31.87 7.21 -24.03
CA ILE A 436 -32.46 5.89 -23.76
C ILE A 436 -33.59 6.01 -22.73
N SER A 437 -34.79 5.56 -23.14
CA SER A 437 -35.96 5.39 -22.26
C SER A 437 -36.43 3.93 -22.27
N LEU A 438 -36.70 3.36 -21.09
CA LEU A 438 -37.03 1.93 -20.88
C LEU A 438 -37.91 1.75 -19.62
N VAL A 439 -38.82 0.78 -19.62
CA VAL A 439 -39.63 0.41 -18.44
C VAL A 439 -39.56 -1.08 -18.13
N PHE A 440 -38.99 -1.41 -16.97
CA PHE A 440 -38.95 -2.76 -16.41
C PHE A 440 -40.05 -2.89 -15.35
N GLN A 441 -40.96 -3.86 -15.55
CA GLN A 441 -42.06 -4.12 -14.61
C GLN A 441 -41.61 -5.08 -13.49
N PRO A 442 -42.31 -5.10 -12.34
CA PRO A 442 -42.07 -6.08 -11.28
C PRO A 442 -42.04 -7.54 -11.79
N ARG A 443 -41.17 -8.37 -11.21
CA ARG A 443 -41.01 -9.81 -11.54
C ARG A 443 -40.58 -10.08 -13.00
N GLU A 444 -40.06 -9.07 -13.72
CA GLU A 444 -39.44 -9.26 -15.03
C GLU A 444 -37.97 -9.71 -14.94
N PHE A 445 -37.59 -10.64 -15.80
CA PHE A 445 -36.20 -10.93 -16.14
C PHE A 445 -35.89 -10.28 -17.48
N VAL A 446 -35.07 -9.24 -17.47
CA VAL A 446 -34.66 -8.45 -18.63
C VAL A 446 -33.22 -8.78 -18.98
N VAL A 447 -32.94 -9.04 -20.26
CA VAL A 447 -31.58 -9.33 -20.74
C VAL A 447 -31.07 -8.18 -21.61
N VAL A 448 -29.86 -7.68 -21.32
CA VAL A 448 -29.21 -6.59 -22.04
C VAL A 448 -28.07 -7.15 -22.90
N VAL A 449 -28.19 -6.95 -24.21
CA VAL A 449 -27.33 -7.51 -25.26
C VAL A 449 -26.99 -6.43 -26.28
N GLY A 450 -26.09 -6.75 -27.23
CA GLY A 450 -25.64 -5.81 -28.24
C GLY A 450 -24.13 -5.57 -28.26
N GLN A 451 -23.71 -4.77 -29.24
CA GLN A 451 -22.35 -4.69 -29.74
C GLN A 451 -21.31 -4.28 -28.67
N SER A 452 -20.05 -4.64 -28.89
CA SER A 452 -18.95 -4.12 -28.07
C SER A 452 -18.82 -2.61 -28.27
N GLY A 453 -18.77 -1.84 -27.18
CA GLY A 453 -18.93 -0.38 -27.23
C GLY A 453 -20.37 0.12 -27.46
N GLY A 454 -21.39 -0.75 -27.31
CA GLY A 454 -22.81 -0.37 -27.33
C GLY A 454 -23.32 0.29 -26.03
N GLY A 455 -22.51 0.38 -24.97
CA GLY A 455 -22.88 1.06 -23.72
C GLY A 455 -23.60 0.20 -22.67
N LYS A 456 -23.68 -1.14 -22.83
CA LYS A 456 -24.43 -2.06 -21.95
C LYS A 456 -24.22 -1.83 -20.45
N SER A 457 -22.98 -1.98 -19.98
CA SER A 457 -22.63 -1.80 -18.56
C SER A 457 -22.80 -0.34 -18.10
N THR A 458 -22.61 0.64 -18.99
CA THR A 458 -22.91 2.05 -18.70
C THR A 458 -24.40 2.28 -18.46
N LEU A 459 -25.28 1.67 -19.26
CA LEU A 459 -26.73 1.77 -19.09
C LEU A 459 -27.16 1.17 -17.76
N VAL A 460 -26.63 0.00 -17.42
CA VAL A 460 -26.94 -0.66 -16.13
C VAL A 460 -26.35 0.09 -14.94
N ASP A 461 -25.12 0.61 -15.01
CA ASP A 461 -24.55 1.46 -13.96
C ASP A 461 -25.35 2.76 -13.75
N ALA A 462 -25.92 3.32 -14.83
CA ALA A 462 -26.77 4.50 -14.78
C ALA A 462 -28.14 4.17 -14.17
N ILE A 463 -28.82 3.11 -14.61
CA ILE A 463 -30.10 2.68 -14.06
C ILE A 463 -29.97 2.27 -12.58
N ALA A 464 -28.88 1.58 -12.21
CA ALA A 464 -28.60 1.17 -10.83
C ALA A 464 -28.09 2.30 -9.93
N GLY A 465 -27.89 3.52 -10.44
CA GLY A 465 -27.45 4.69 -9.67
C GLY A 465 -25.96 4.76 -9.32
N TYR A 466 -25.17 3.71 -9.59
CA TYR A 466 -23.72 3.69 -9.29
C TYR A 466 -22.89 4.64 -10.17
N ARG A 467 -23.35 4.95 -11.38
CA ARG A 467 -22.78 6.00 -12.24
C ARG A 467 -23.90 6.77 -12.92
N PRO A 468 -24.55 7.74 -12.23
CA PRO A 468 -25.71 8.47 -12.75
C PRO A 468 -25.50 9.00 -14.16
N ALA A 469 -26.58 9.04 -14.95
CA ALA A 469 -26.60 9.71 -16.24
C ALA A 469 -26.14 11.19 -16.12
N THR A 470 -25.65 11.76 -17.22
CA THR A 470 -25.37 13.20 -17.29
C THR A 470 -26.67 13.99 -17.39
N ASP A 471 -27.61 13.47 -18.19
CA ASP A 471 -28.95 14.04 -18.43
C ASP A 471 -29.98 12.89 -18.41
N GLY A 472 -31.23 13.22 -18.11
CA GLY A 472 -32.31 12.24 -17.87
C GLY A 472 -32.46 11.84 -16.39
N LYS A 473 -33.46 11.01 -16.09
CA LYS A 473 -33.76 10.55 -14.73
C LYS A 473 -34.06 9.05 -14.69
N VAL A 474 -33.88 8.43 -13.53
CA VAL A 474 -34.29 7.05 -13.26
C VAL A 474 -35.20 7.05 -12.06
N LEU A 475 -36.36 6.39 -12.18
CA LEU A 475 -37.34 6.24 -11.12
C LEU A 475 -37.44 4.76 -10.73
N VAL A 476 -37.58 4.48 -9.43
CA VAL A 476 -37.82 3.14 -8.88
C VAL A 476 -38.98 3.23 -7.90
N ASN A 477 -40.14 2.67 -8.27
CA ASN A 477 -41.42 2.91 -7.58
C ASN A 477 -41.59 4.40 -7.23
N ASP A 478 -41.68 5.23 -8.28
CA ASP A 478 -41.78 6.69 -8.32
C ASP A 478 -40.59 7.49 -7.74
N LEU A 479 -39.66 6.84 -7.03
CA LEU A 479 -38.57 7.49 -6.32
C LEU A 479 -37.35 7.71 -7.23
N ASN A 480 -36.88 8.96 -7.35
CA ASN A 480 -35.71 9.29 -8.16
C ASN A 480 -34.43 8.71 -7.55
N VAL A 481 -33.79 7.79 -8.28
CA VAL A 481 -32.58 7.06 -7.89
C VAL A 481 -31.41 7.99 -7.58
N TYR A 482 -31.24 9.07 -8.36
CA TYR A 482 -30.06 9.93 -8.26
C TYR A 482 -30.13 10.90 -7.08
N GLU A 483 -31.34 11.30 -6.68
CA GLU A 483 -31.59 12.18 -5.54
C GLU A 483 -31.69 11.39 -4.22
N ASN A 484 -32.26 10.17 -4.27
CA ASN A 484 -32.64 9.39 -3.09
C ASN A 484 -31.86 8.06 -2.97
N PHE A 485 -30.68 7.96 -3.59
CA PHE A 485 -29.88 6.73 -3.67
C PHE A 485 -29.71 6.02 -2.31
N ASP A 486 -29.53 6.79 -1.24
CA ASP A 486 -29.33 6.23 0.11
C ASP A 486 -30.49 5.41 0.66
N ALA A 487 -31.72 5.70 0.23
CA ALA A 487 -32.91 4.97 0.63
C ALA A 487 -33.03 3.62 -0.12
N ILE A 488 -32.68 3.56 -1.42
CA ILE A 488 -32.94 2.38 -2.26
C ILE A 488 -31.75 1.43 -2.44
N ARG A 489 -30.51 1.90 -2.20
CA ARG A 489 -29.26 1.13 -2.40
C ARG A 489 -29.14 -0.19 -1.62
N ASN A 490 -30.01 -0.43 -0.63
CA ASN A 490 -30.07 -1.69 0.13
C ASN A 490 -31.00 -2.73 -0.53
N ASP A 491 -31.95 -2.25 -1.34
CA ASP A 491 -32.96 -3.04 -2.05
C ASP A 491 -32.56 -3.29 -3.52
N ILE A 492 -31.52 -2.57 -4.00
CA ILE A 492 -30.75 -2.87 -5.21
C ILE A 492 -29.57 -3.79 -4.87
N GLY A 493 -29.50 -4.97 -5.49
CA GLY A 493 -28.31 -5.81 -5.52
C GLY A 493 -27.57 -5.69 -6.86
N PHE A 494 -26.23 -5.72 -6.86
CA PHE A 494 -25.42 -5.55 -8.07
C PHE A 494 -24.24 -6.54 -8.11
N VAL A 495 -24.22 -7.39 -9.12
CA VAL A 495 -23.18 -8.42 -9.34
C VAL A 495 -22.28 -7.98 -10.50
N PRO A 496 -21.03 -7.56 -10.25
CA PRO A 496 -20.11 -7.17 -11.32
C PRO A 496 -19.59 -8.37 -12.14
N GLN A 497 -19.03 -8.07 -13.32
CA GLN A 497 -18.37 -9.01 -14.22
C GLN A 497 -17.27 -9.82 -13.49
N LYS A 498 -16.34 -9.14 -12.82
CA LYS A 498 -15.28 -9.77 -12.01
C LYS A 498 -15.83 -10.28 -10.68
N ASP A 499 -15.44 -11.48 -10.27
CA ASP A 499 -15.81 -12.01 -8.96
C ASP A 499 -14.97 -11.45 -7.81
N ILE A 500 -15.63 -10.60 -7.03
CA ILE A 500 -15.06 -9.88 -5.90
C ILE A 500 -15.38 -10.67 -4.62
N ILE A 501 -14.64 -11.76 -4.39
CA ILE A 501 -14.81 -12.64 -3.21
C ILE A 501 -13.46 -13.10 -2.64
N HIS A 502 -13.39 -13.33 -1.33
CA HIS A 502 -12.20 -13.86 -0.65
C HIS A 502 -12.06 -15.36 -0.90
N MET A 503 -11.06 -15.75 -1.69
CA MET A 503 -10.86 -17.13 -2.17
C MET A 503 -10.38 -18.09 -1.07
N GLU A 504 -9.83 -17.55 0.02
CA GLU A 504 -9.24 -18.25 1.16
C GLU A 504 -10.30 -18.72 2.18
N LEU A 505 -11.52 -18.19 2.09
CA LEU A 505 -12.63 -18.51 2.98
C LEU A 505 -13.48 -19.69 2.45
N THR A 506 -14.24 -20.33 3.35
CA THR A 506 -15.32 -21.23 2.94
C THR A 506 -16.55 -20.45 2.49
N VAL A 507 -17.43 -21.06 1.69
CA VAL A 507 -18.66 -20.40 1.22
C VAL A 507 -19.46 -19.79 2.37
N PHE A 508 -19.72 -20.57 3.42
CA PHE A 508 -20.44 -20.11 4.60
C PHE A 508 -19.72 -18.95 5.31
N GLN A 509 -18.39 -18.98 5.41
CA GLN A 509 -17.61 -17.90 6.05
C GLN A 509 -17.65 -16.60 5.24
N ALA A 510 -17.61 -16.67 3.90
CA ALA A 510 -17.73 -15.48 3.06
C ALA A 510 -19.13 -14.85 3.17
N LEU A 511 -20.18 -15.68 3.15
CA LEU A 511 -21.56 -15.22 3.33
C LEU A 511 -21.79 -14.68 4.76
N ASP A 512 -21.28 -15.31 5.81
CA ASP A 512 -21.41 -14.82 7.19
C ASP A 512 -20.67 -13.50 7.43
N TYR A 513 -19.44 -13.33 6.93
CA TYR A 513 -18.75 -12.04 7.05
C TYR A 513 -19.43 -10.94 6.23
N ALA A 514 -19.93 -11.24 5.03
CA ALA A 514 -20.71 -10.27 4.25
C ALA A 514 -22.02 -9.89 4.97
N ALA A 515 -22.73 -10.88 5.53
CA ALA A 515 -23.95 -10.66 6.30
C ALA A 515 -23.71 -9.86 7.58
N GLN A 516 -22.61 -10.11 8.30
CA GLN A 516 -22.22 -9.32 9.49
C GLN A 516 -21.91 -7.84 9.19
N LEU A 517 -21.56 -7.51 7.94
CA LEU A 517 -21.28 -6.14 7.48
C LEU A 517 -22.47 -5.45 6.79
N ARG A 518 -23.36 -6.21 6.13
CA ARG A 518 -24.54 -5.70 5.41
C ARG A 518 -25.82 -5.65 6.24
N MET A 519 -26.07 -6.65 7.07
CA MET A 519 -27.34 -6.73 7.82
C MET A 519 -27.37 -5.75 9.01
N PRO A 520 -28.57 -5.35 9.47
CA PRO A 520 -28.76 -4.56 10.67
C PRO A 520 -28.00 -5.09 11.88
N SER A 521 -27.50 -4.19 12.72
CA SER A 521 -26.57 -4.56 13.79
C SER A 521 -27.23 -5.41 14.89
N ASP A 522 -28.54 -5.31 15.00
CA ASP A 522 -29.42 -6.03 15.92
C ASP A 522 -29.87 -7.43 15.43
N THR A 523 -29.49 -7.82 14.20
CA THR A 523 -29.70 -9.19 13.67
C THR A 523 -28.95 -10.23 14.50
N THR A 524 -29.66 -11.26 14.99
CA THR A 524 -29.07 -12.35 15.79
C THR A 524 -28.15 -13.26 14.96
N LYS A 525 -27.45 -14.21 15.60
CA LYS A 525 -26.65 -15.21 14.87
C LYS A 525 -27.55 -16.22 14.16
N GLU A 526 -28.70 -16.49 14.77
CA GLU A 526 -29.68 -17.50 14.43
C GLU A 526 -30.49 -17.06 13.20
N GLU A 527 -31.00 -15.82 13.19
CA GLU A 527 -31.57 -15.17 12.00
C GLU A 527 -30.59 -15.16 10.82
N ARG A 528 -29.35 -14.74 11.08
CA ARG A 528 -28.32 -14.59 10.05
C ARG A 528 -27.92 -15.94 9.47
N HIS A 529 -27.76 -16.97 10.31
CA HIS A 529 -27.51 -18.34 9.88
C HIS A 529 -28.68 -18.83 9.00
N LYS A 530 -29.93 -18.69 9.45
CA LYS A 530 -31.11 -19.04 8.65
C LYS A 530 -31.11 -18.37 7.27
N ARG A 531 -30.84 -17.05 7.20
CA ARG A 531 -30.77 -16.31 5.93
C ARG A 531 -29.63 -16.79 5.02
N ILE A 532 -28.51 -17.24 5.58
CA ILE A 532 -27.41 -17.85 4.81
C ILE A 532 -27.81 -19.23 4.28
N GLU A 533 -28.49 -20.08 5.06
CA GLU A 533 -29.00 -21.38 4.61
C GLU A 533 -30.06 -21.23 3.50
N GLU A 534 -30.92 -20.22 3.58
CA GLU A 534 -31.86 -19.85 2.51
C GLU A 534 -31.11 -19.52 1.21
N VAL A 535 -30.12 -18.61 1.26
CA VAL A 535 -29.30 -18.22 0.10
C VAL A 535 -28.50 -19.42 -0.46
N LEU A 536 -27.93 -20.25 0.40
CA LEU A 536 -27.24 -21.49 0.00
C LEU A 536 -28.18 -22.49 -0.69
N THR A 537 -29.47 -22.46 -0.35
CA THR A 537 -30.49 -23.33 -0.95
C THR A 537 -30.94 -22.80 -2.31
N ASP A 538 -31.26 -21.50 -2.41
CA ASP A 538 -31.67 -20.85 -3.67
C ASP A 538 -30.60 -21.03 -4.77
N LEU A 539 -29.32 -20.94 -4.39
CA LEU A 539 -28.15 -21.08 -5.27
C LEU A 539 -27.73 -22.52 -5.57
N ASP A 540 -28.31 -23.53 -4.91
CA ASP A 540 -27.80 -24.92 -4.95
C ASP A 540 -26.29 -25.00 -4.58
N LEU A 541 -25.95 -24.41 -3.43
CA LEU A 541 -24.61 -24.41 -2.83
C LEU A 541 -24.59 -24.97 -1.40
N ALA A 542 -25.72 -25.34 -0.80
CA ALA A 542 -25.80 -25.94 0.54
C ALA A 542 -24.85 -27.14 0.72
N HIS A 543 -24.73 -27.99 -0.32
CA HIS A 543 -23.82 -29.14 -0.33
C HIS A 543 -22.32 -28.76 -0.46
N ARG A 544 -21.99 -27.47 -0.61
CA ARG A 544 -20.62 -26.90 -0.68
C ARG A 544 -20.32 -25.90 0.43
N ARG A 545 -21.21 -25.71 1.41
CA ARG A 545 -21.13 -24.71 2.51
C ARG A 545 -19.73 -24.53 3.13
N ASP A 546 -19.02 -25.62 3.39
CA ASP A 546 -17.74 -25.64 4.11
C ASP A 546 -16.52 -25.86 3.19
N VAL A 547 -16.74 -25.90 1.86
CA VAL A 547 -15.67 -25.94 0.86
C VAL A 547 -15.05 -24.56 0.72
N GLN A 548 -13.72 -24.51 0.62
CA GLN A 548 -12.98 -23.27 0.36
C GLN A 548 -13.25 -22.77 -1.07
N ILE A 549 -13.49 -21.47 -1.23
CA ILE A 549 -13.97 -20.89 -2.50
C ILE A 549 -12.98 -21.11 -3.65
N SER A 550 -11.67 -21.07 -3.39
CA SER A 550 -10.62 -21.41 -4.36
C SER A 550 -10.68 -22.85 -4.91
N GLY A 551 -11.45 -23.75 -4.28
CA GLY A 551 -11.66 -25.14 -4.71
C GLY A 551 -13.00 -25.39 -5.42
N LEU A 552 -13.75 -24.34 -5.75
CA LEU A 552 -15.01 -24.40 -6.49
C LEU A 552 -14.78 -24.18 -8.00
N SER A 553 -15.69 -24.69 -8.84
CA SER A 553 -15.69 -24.34 -10.27
C SER A 553 -16.04 -22.86 -10.50
N GLY A 554 -15.66 -22.28 -11.64
CA GLY A 554 -15.94 -20.86 -11.95
C GLY A 554 -17.41 -20.49 -11.79
N GLY A 555 -18.34 -21.33 -12.28
CA GLY A 555 -19.78 -21.10 -12.08
C GLY A 555 -20.24 -21.20 -10.62
N GLN A 556 -19.62 -22.06 -9.81
CA GLN A 556 -19.89 -22.12 -8.38
C GLN A 556 -19.34 -20.86 -7.66
N GLN A 557 -18.13 -20.39 -8.00
CA GLN A 557 -17.60 -19.12 -7.51
C GLN A 557 -18.52 -17.94 -7.89
N LYS A 558 -19.03 -17.92 -9.13
CA LYS A 558 -19.99 -16.92 -9.59
C LYS A 558 -21.30 -16.93 -8.79
N ARG A 559 -21.83 -18.13 -8.48
CA ARG A 559 -22.98 -18.27 -7.57
C ARG A 559 -22.67 -17.76 -6.16
N VAL A 560 -21.47 -17.95 -5.61
CA VAL A 560 -21.08 -17.35 -4.31
C VAL A 560 -21.06 -15.81 -4.38
N SER A 561 -20.55 -15.26 -5.48
CA SER A 561 -20.55 -13.81 -5.79
C SER A 561 -21.98 -13.25 -5.79
N ILE A 562 -22.91 -13.93 -6.47
CA ILE A 562 -24.36 -13.63 -6.46
C ILE A 562 -24.94 -13.75 -5.05
N GLY A 563 -24.54 -14.77 -4.27
CA GLY A 563 -25.02 -14.99 -2.92
C GLY A 563 -24.70 -13.88 -1.93
N VAL A 564 -23.54 -13.23 -2.05
CA VAL A 564 -23.18 -12.05 -1.24
C VAL A 564 -24.19 -10.91 -1.43
N GLU A 565 -24.74 -10.78 -2.63
CA GLU A 565 -25.74 -9.76 -2.95
C GLU A 565 -27.17 -10.19 -2.53
N LEU A 566 -27.53 -11.47 -2.66
CA LEU A 566 -28.85 -11.98 -2.26
C LEU A 566 -29.12 -11.95 -0.74
N LEU A 567 -28.10 -11.75 0.10
CA LEU A 567 -28.24 -11.72 1.56
C LEU A 567 -29.30 -10.72 2.06
N THR A 568 -29.40 -9.54 1.43
CA THR A 568 -30.33 -8.46 1.82
C THR A 568 -31.76 -8.61 1.28
N LYS A 569 -32.09 -9.73 0.60
CA LYS A 569 -33.35 -9.89 -0.18
C LYS A 569 -33.60 -8.70 -1.15
N PRO A 570 -32.65 -8.32 -2.03
CA PRO A 570 -32.87 -7.20 -2.97
C PRO A 570 -34.05 -7.48 -3.91
N GLY A 571 -34.94 -6.50 -4.08
CA GLY A 571 -36.11 -6.55 -4.97
C GLY A 571 -35.79 -6.17 -6.42
N LEU A 572 -34.67 -5.46 -6.64
CA LEU A 572 -34.11 -5.14 -7.94
C LEU A 572 -32.67 -5.67 -8.02
N PHE A 573 -32.34 -6.40 -9.08
CA PHE A 573 -31.11 -7.19 -9.13
C PHE A 573 -30.39 -7.06 -10.48
N PHE A 574 -29.25 -6.40 -10.48
CA PHE A 574 -28.42 -6.17 -11.67
C PHE A 574 -27.25 -7.16 -11.72
N LEU A 575 -26.96 -7.71 -12.91
CA LEU A 575 -25.77 -8.53 -13.15
C LEU A 575 -25.06 -8.10 -14.42
N ASP A 576 -23.77 -7.77 -14.32
CA ASP A 576 -22.91 -7.42 -15.45
C ASP A 576 -22.14 -8.67 -15.91
N GLU A 577 -22.42 -9.14 -17.14
CA GLU A 577 -21.81 -10.30 -17.79
C GLU A 577 -21.57 -11.55 -16.90
N PRO A 578 -22.54 -12.02 -16.09
CA PRO A 578 -22.30 -13.09 -15.13
C PRO A 578 -22.11 -14.47 -15.79
N THR A 579 -22.44 -14.58 -17.07
CA THR A 579 -22.26 -15.74 -17.95
C THR A 579 -20.85 -15.87 -18.53
N SER A 580 -20.01 -14.82 -18.44
CA SER A 580 -18.71 -14.76 -19.11
C SER A 580 -17.72 -15.77 -18.51
N GLY A 581 -17.03 -16.51 -19.38
CA GLY A 581 -16.05 -17.54 -19.00
C GLY A 581 -16.64 -18.85 -18.45
N LEU A 582 -17.96 -19.04 -18.51
CA LEU A 582 -18.63 -20.29 -18.11
C LEU A 582 -18.76 -21.26 -19.30
N ASP A 583 -18.85 -22.56 -19.01
CA ASP A 583 -19.28 -23.54 -20.01
C ASP A 583 -20.79 -23.43 -20.30
N PRO A 584 -21.28 -23.87 -21.49
CA PRO A 584 -22.68 -23.70 -21.86
C PRO A 584 -23.71 -24.39 -20.94
N GLY A 585 -23.32 -25.46 -20.23
CA GLY A 585 -24.21 -26.14 -19.28
C GLY A 585 -24.38 -25.32 -18.01
N THR A 586 -23.26 -24.84 -17.46
CA THR A 586 -23.22 -23.93 -16.31
C THR A 586 -23.89 -22.59 -16.62
N GLU A 587 -23.70 -22.05 -17.82
CA GLU A 587 -24.38 -20.84 -18.32
C GLU A 587 -25.90 -21.01 -18.32
N THR A 588 -26.41 -22.11 -18.89
CA THR A 588 -27.83 -22.44 -18.91
C THR A 588 -28.39 -22.56 -17.50
N ALA A 589 -27.70 -23.26 -16.59
CA ALA A 589 -28.11 -23.40 -15.20
C ALA A 589 -28.09 -22.06 -14.43
N LEU A 590 -27.25 -21.09 -14.82
CA LEU A 590 -27.24 -19.74 -14.27
C LEU A 590 -28.43 -18.90 -14.78
N MET A 591 -28.77 -19.01 -16.07
CA MET A 591 -29.94 -18.32 -16.64
C MET A 591 -31.25 -18.87 -16.06
N GLN A 592 -31.34 -20.20 -15.87
CA GLN A 592 -32.45 -20.85 -15.14
C GLN A 592 -32.52 -20.42 -13.66
N LEU A 593 -31.38 -20.19 -13.00
CA LEU A 593 -31.33 -19.64 -11.65
C LEU A 593 -31.88 -18.20 -11.61
N MET A 594 -31.46 -17.33 -12.54
CA MET A 594 -32.02 -15.97 -12.63
C MET A 594 -33.53 -15.99 -12.88
N ARG A 595 -34.02 -16.84 -13.80
CA ARG A 595 -35.45 -16.99 -14.06
C ARG A 595 -36.24 -17.35 -12.79
N ARG A 596 -35.76 -18.32 -12.01
CA ARG A 596 -36.37 -18.68 -10.71
C ARG A 596 -36.31 -17.54 -9.69
N LEU A 597 -35.18 -16.84 -9.58
CA LEU A 597 -35.03 -15.70 -8.67
C LEU A 597 -35.97 -14.53 -9.02
N ALA A 598 -36.29 -14.35 -10.30
CA ALA A 598 -37.27 -13.36 -10.76
C ALA A 598 -38.71 -13.80 -10.48
N ASP A 599 -39.03 -15.08 -10.74
CA ASP A 599 -40.35 -15.67 -10.42
C ASP A 599 -40.65 -15.58 -8.90
N GLN A 600 -39.62 -15.66 -8.04
CA GLN A 600 -39.69 -15.41 -6.59
C GLN A 600 -39.93 -13.94 -6.17
N GLY A 601 -40.29 -13.03 -7.09
CA GLY A 601 -40.62 -11.64 -6.73
C GLY A 601 -39.48 -10.63 -6.91
N ARG A 602 -38.55 -10.84 -7.85
CA ARG A 602 -37.45 -9.90 -8.13
C ARG A 602 -37.49 -9.39 -9.55
N THR A 603 -37.22 -8.11 -9.73
CA THR A 603 -36.92 -7.53 -11.06
C THR A 603 -35.44 -7.74 -11.32
N ILE A 604 -35.08 -8.45 -12.40
CA ILE A 604 -33.69 -8.86 -12.68
C ILE A 604 -33.26 -8.32 -14.03
N VAL A 605 -32.12 -7.63 -14.08
CA VAL A 605 -31.54 -7.08 -15.32
C VAL A 605 -30.13 -7.64 -15.50
N LEU A 606 -29.92 -8.42 -16.55
CA LEU A 606 -28.69 -9.18 -16.78
C LEU A 606 -28.05 -8.81 -18.12
N ILE A 607 -26.82 -8.30 -18.09
CA ILE A 607 -26.01 -8.14 -19.29
C ILE A 607 -25.41 -9.49 -19.66
N THR A 608 -25.44 -9.86 -20.93
CA THR A 608 -24.76 -11.08 -21.42
C THR A 608 -24.22 -10.88 -22.83
N HIS A 609 -23.23 -11.71 -23.18
CA HIS A 609 -22.82 -11.94 -24.57
C HIS A 609 -23.28 -13.31 -25.09
N ALA A 610 -23.80 -14.19 -24.23
CA ALA A 610 -24.32 -15.49 -24.62
C ALA A 610 -25.77 -15.37 -25.16
N THR A 611 -25.99 -15.92 -26.34
CA THR A 611 -27.21 -15.74 -27.15
C THR A 611 -28.25 -16.84 -26.98
N LYS A 612 -27.83 -18.07 -26.63
CA LYS A 612 -28.69 -19.27 -26.64
C LYS A 612 -29.81 -19.25 -25.61
N ASN A 613 -29.55 -18.67 -24.43
CA ASN A 613 -30.46 -18.68 -23.29
C ASN A 613 -31.31 -17.40 -23.15
N VAL A 614 -31.25 -16.48 -24.11
CA VAL A 614 -32.00 -15.19 -24.09
C VAL A 614 -33.51 -15.41 -24.08
N MET A 615 -34.00 -16.53 -24.66
CA MET A 615 -35.43 -16.93 -24.66
C MET A 615 -36.02 -17.22 -23.26
N LEU A 616 -35.23 -17.19 -22.18
CA LEU A 616 -35.71 -17.29 -20.80
C LEU A 616 -36.12 -15.93 -20.19
N ALA A 617 -35.80 -14.82 -20.86
CA ALA A 617 -36.15 -13.47 -20.45
C ALA A 617 -37.62 -13.13 -20.79
N ASP A 618 -38.24 -12.23 -19.99
CA ASP A 618 -39.52 -11.61 -20.38
C ASP A 618 -39.29 -10.53 -21.47
N LYS A 619 -38.14 -9.83 -21.42
CA LYS A 619 -37.75 -8.78 -22.37
C LYS A 619 -36.26 -8.81 -22.68
N VAL A 620 -35.89 -8.32 -23.86
CA VAL A 620 -34.51 -8.12 -24.30
C VAL A 620 -34.27 -6.67 -24.73
N VAL A 621 -33.14 -6.08 -24.32
CA VAL A 621 -32.66 -4.76 -24.74
C VAL A 621 -31.48 -4.97 -25.69
N PHE A 622 -31.58 -4.50 -26.93
CA PHE A 622 -30.45 -4.46 -27.88
C PHE A 622 -29.89 -3.06 -27.99
N LEU A 623 -28.60 -2.90 -27.66
CA LEU A 623 -27.86 -1.66 -27.89
C LEU A 623 -26.93 -1.77 -29.11
N ALA A 624 -27.10 -0.84 -30.04
CA ALA A 624 -26.17 -0.59 -31.13
C ALA A 624 -25.00 0.31 -30.68
N ARG A 625 -23.88 0.19 -31.39
CA ARG A 625 -22.61 0.85 -31.09
C ARG A 625 -22.76 2.37 -30.91
N GLY A 626 -22.24 2.90 -29.80
CA GLY A 626 -22.33 4.32 -29.45
C GLY A 626 -23.49 4.70 -28.51
N GLY A 627 -24.25 3.71 -28.01
CA GLY A 627 -25.29 3.93 -27.01
C GLY A 627 -26.71 4.12 -27.57
N TYR A 628 -27.00 3.57 -28.74
CA TYR A 628 -28.29 3.70 -29.41
C TYR A 628 -29.18 2.48 -29.14
N LEU A 629 -30.44 2.68 -28.75
CA LEU A 629 -31.41 1.61 -28.52
C LEU A 629 -31.94 1.07 -29.86
N ALA A 630 -31.61 -0.17 -30.20
CA ALA A 630 -32.02 -0.81 -31.46
C ALA A 630 -33.26 -1.71 -31.31
N TRP A 631 -33.53 -2.21 -30.10
CA TRP A 631 -34.80 -2.90 -29.76
C TRP A 631 -35.01 -2.94 -28.24
N PHE A 632 -36.27 -2.88 -27.82
CA PHE A 632 -36.74 -3.32 -26.51
C PHE A 632 -38.11 -4.01 -26.61
N GLY A 633 -38.28 -5.13 -25.92
CA GLY A 633 -39.49 -5.96 -25.98
C GLY A 633 -39.17 -7.46 -25.84
N PRO A 634 -40.15 -8.36 -26.04
CA PRO A 634 -39.96 -9.80 -25.95
C PRO A 634 -38.87 -10.36 -26.87
N PRO A 635 -38.19 -11.46 -26.48
CA PRO A 635 -37.15 -12.11 -27.29
C PRO A 635 -37.64 -12.59 -28.67
N ASP A 636 -38.85 -13.12 -28.76
CA ASP A 636 -39.49 -13.63 -29.98
C ASP A 636 -39.89 -12.49 -30.94
N GLU A 637 -40.51 -11.42 -30.44
CA GLU A 637 -40.81 -10.23 -31.24
C GLU A 637 -39.52 -9.56 -31.78
N ALA A 638 -38.41 -9.63 -31.02
CA ALA A 638 -37.11 -9.13 -31.49
C ALA A 638 -36.57 -9.94 -32.69
N LEU A 639 -36.65 -11.27 -32.63
CA LEU A 639 -36.23 -12.15 -33.72
C LEU A 639 -37.06 -11.89 -34.99
N ALA A 640 -38.38 -11.75 -34.85
CA ALA A 640 -39.25 -11.40 -35.98
C ALA A 640 -38.88 -10.04 -36.60
N TYR A 641 -38.68 -9.00 -35.78
CA TYR A 641 -38.30 -7.66 -36.24
C TYR A 641 -36.97 -7.66 -37.03
N PHE A 642 -35.94 -8.36 -36.55
CA PHE A 642 -34.66 -8.39 -37.25
C PHE A 642 -34.66 -9.33 -38.47
N ASP A 643 -35.49 -10.36 -38.52
CA ASP A 643 -35.64 -11.21 -39.71
C ASP A 643 -36.16 -10.44 -40.92
N GLU A 644 -36.96 -9.38 -40.74
CA GLU A 644 -37.40 -8.49 -41.84
C GLU A 644 -36.22 -7.97 -42.69
N TYR A 645 -35.05 -7.80 -42.08
CA TYR A 645 -33.82 -7.30 -42.70
C TYR A 645 -32.86 -8.41 -43.19
N ARG A 646 -33.29 -9.67 -43.19
CA ARG A 646 -32.60 -10.81 -43.85
C ARG A 646 -33.14 -11.00 -45.26
N SER A 647 -32.28 -11.41 -46.18
CA SER A 647 -32.68 -11.71 -47.55
C SER A 647 -33.47 -13.02 -47.65
N GLU A 648 -34.26 -13.14 -48.70
CA GLU A 648 -34.96 -14.36 -49.10
C GLU A 648 -34.05 -15.58 -49.33
N ARG A 649 -32.71 -15.42 -49.34
CA ARG A 649 -31.75 -16.53 -49.37
C ARG A 649 -31.31 -16.95 -47.96
N GLU A 650 -31.13 -16.00 -47.05
CA GLU A 650 -30.73 -16.24 -45.66
C GLU A 650 -31.86 -16.91 -44.88
N ARG A 651 -33.10 -16.40 -45.00
CA ARG A 651 -34.32 -17.01 -44.41
C ARG A 651 -34.51 -18.49 -44.75
N ARG A 652 -34.16 -18.89 -45.98
CA ARG A 652 -34.27 -20.27 -46.46
C ARG A 652 -33.07 -21.16 -46.12
N ALA A 653 -32.02 -20.60 -45.51
CA ALA A 653 -30.82 -21.36 -45.10
C ALA A 653 -30.87 -21.74 -43.61
N ARG A 654 -31.33 -20.84 -42.74
CA ARG A 654 -31.63 -21.09 -41.32
C ARG A 654 -32.70 -20.12 -40.81
N ASP A 655 -33.48 -20.55 -39.83
CA ASP A 655 -34.27 -19.65 -39.00
C ASP A 655 -33.33 -18.63 -38.31
N ILE A 656 -33.83 -17.44 -38.00
CA ILE A 656 -33.02 -16.42 -37.33
C ILE A 656 -32.66 -16.85 -35.90
N GLU A 657 -31.41 -16.64 -35.52
CA GLU A 657 -30.91 -16.82 -34.16
C GLU A 657 -30.25 -15.52 -33.66
N PHE A 658 -30.10 -15.39 -32.34
CA PHE A 658 -29.62 -14.17 -31.69
C PHE A 658 -28.17 -13.78 -32.03
N ASP A 659 -27.36 -14.66 -32.62
CA ASP A 659 -26.06 -14.33 -33.20
C ASP A 659 -26.19 -13.49 -34.48
N GLU A 660 -27.19 -13.77 -35.32
CA GLU A 660 -27.34 -13.08 -36.61
C GLU A 660 -27.77 -11.61 -36.46
N ILE A 661 -28.44 -11.26 -35.36
CA ILE A 661 -28.80 -9.87 -35.04
C ILE A 661 -27.55 -8.98 -34.93
N TYR A 662 -26.43 -9.51 -34.42
CA TYR A 662 -25.16 -8.77 -34.40
C TYR A 662 -24.66 -8.49 -35.83
N ASN A 663 -24.71 -9.48 -36.72
CA ASN A 663 -24.32 -9.32 -38.12
C ASN A 663 -25.21 -8.29 -38.85
N ILE A 664 -26.52 -8.27 -38.55
CA ILE A 664 -27.48 -7.30 -39.11
C ILE A 664 -27.20 -5.87 -38.61
N LEU A 665 -26.76 -5.71 -37.36
CA LEU A 665 -26.41 -4.41 -36.76
C LEU A 665 -25.00 -3.91 -37.13
N ASP A 666 -24.07 -4.78 -37.54
CA ASP A 666 -22.73 -4.40 -38.02
C ASP A 666 -22.69 -4.17 -39.56
N ASP A 667 -23.66 -4.71 -40.32
CA ASP A 667 -23.79 -4.47 -41.76
C ASP A 667 -24.27 -3.04 -42.06
N ARG A 668 -23.31 -2.16 -42.35
CA ARG A 668 -23.55 -0.76 -42.74
C ARG A 668 -24.44 -0.58 -43.98
N SER A 669 -24.61 -1.59 -44.84
CA SER A 669 -25.56 -1.50 -45.96
C SER A 669 -27.02 -1.51 -45.48
N LYS A 670 -27.26 -2.06 -44.28
CA LYS A 670 -28.56 -2.08 -43.60
C LYS A 670 -28.80 -0.85 -42.72
N GLY A 671 -27.81 0.04 -42.55
CA GLY A 671 -27.93 1.31 -41.81
C GLY A 671 -26.90 1.49 -40.68
N GLY A 672 -26.81 2.70 -40.15
CA GLY A 672 -26.03 3.04 -38.95
C GLY A 672 -26.83 2.88 -37.64
N ALA A 673 -26.16 2.98 -36.50
CA ALA A 673 -26.78 2.84 -35.18
C ALA A 673 -27.89 3.89 -34.90
N GLN A 674 -27.77 5.09 -35.47
CA GLN A 674 -28.81 6.12 -35.44
C GLN A 674 -30.06 5.71 -36.22
N ASP A 675 -29.90 5.12 -37.41
CA ASP A 675 -31.01 4.66 -38.24
C ASP A 675 -31.79 3.54 -37.53
N TRP A 676 -31.09 2.64 -36.83
CA TRP A 676 -31.72 1.59 -36.03
C TRP A 676 -32.55 2.15 -34.88
N ALA A 677 -32.06 3.16 -34.16
CA ALA A 677 -32.85 3.82 -33.11
C ALA A 677 -34.09 4.54 -33.67
N GLN A 678 -33.96 5.24 -34.80
CA GLN A 678 -35.11 5.89 -35.45
C GLN A 678 -36.15 4.88 -35.96
N ARG A 679 -35.73 3.74 -36.52
CA ARG A 679 -36.64 2.66 -36.92
C ARG A 679 -37.38 2.06 -35.73
N TYR A 680 -36.68 1.77 -34.64
CA TYR A 680 -37.30 1.19 -33.46
C TYR A 680 -38.27 2.17 -32.81
N HIS A 681 -37.91 3.47 -32.67
CA HIS A 681 -38.83 4.51 -32.18
C HIS A 681 -40.08 4.65 -33.07
N ALA A 682 -39.97 4.45 -34.38
CA ALA A 682 -41.11 4.44 -35.30
C ALA A 682 -41.90 3.11 -35.31
N HIS A 683 -41.42 2.05 -34.66
CA HIS A 683 -42.04 0.74 -34.65
C HIS A 683 -43.11 0.63 -33.54
N PRO A 684 -44.27 -0.03 -33.76
CA PRO A 684 -45.32 -0.15 -32.75
C PRO A 684 -44.88 -0.77 -31.41
N ALA A 685 -43.81 -1.56 -31.40
CA ALA A 685 -43.23 -2.11 -30.17
C ALA A 685 -42.66 -1.04 -29.22
N TYR A 686 -42.09 0.06 -29.73
CA TYR A 686 -41.61 1.16 -28.87
C TYR A 686 -42.76 1.81 -28.11
N ARG A 687 -43.87 2.07 -28.80
CA ARG A 687 -45.10 2.55 -28.18
C ARG A 687 -45.64 1.57 -27.13
N LYS A 688 -45.74 0.28 -27.48
CA LYS A 688 -46.25 -0.80 -26.62
C LYS A 688 -45.39 -1.05 -25.35
N TYR A 689 -44.07 -0.84 -25.40
CA TYR A 689 -43.15 -1.20 -24.31
C TYR A 689 -42.43 -0.04 -23.64
N VAL A 690 -42.48 1.18 -24.20
CA VAL A 690 -41.87 2.38 -23.64
C VAL A 690 -42.93 3.47 -23.45
N GLU A 691 -43.60 3.94 -24.51
CA GLU A 691 -44.50 5.10 -24.40
C GLU A 691 -45.74 4.81 -23.55
N GLU A 692 -46.45 3.70 -23.80
CA GLU A 692 -47.69 3.37 -23.10
C GLU A 692 -47.44 3.05 -21.61
N PRO A 693 -46.42 2.24 -21.21
CA PRO A 693 -46.07 2.06 -19.81
C PRO A 693 -45.61 3.33 -19.08
N LEU A 694 -44.97 4.29 -19.75
CA LEU A 694 -44.67 5.60 -19.15
C LEU A 694 -45.94 6.44 -18.95
N GLN A 695 -46.88 6.40 -19.91
CA GLN A 695 -48.14 7.17 -19.84
C GLN A 695 -49.15 6.61 -18.82
N GLU A 696 -49.15 5.31 -18.53
CA GLU A 696 -50.01 4.72 -17.50
C GLU A 696 -49.80 5.31 -16.09
N GLN A 697 -48.66 5.98 -15.87
CA GLN A 697 -48.24 6.55 -14.58
C GLN A 697 -48.54 8.06 -14.43
N ASP A 698 -48.69 8.80 -15.53
CA ASP A 698 -49.34 10.14 -15.52
C ASP A 698 -50.85 10.03 -15.27
N LEU A 699 -51.41 8.84 -15.48
CA LEU A 699 -52.76 8.43 -15.07
C LEU A 699 -52.77 7.72 -13.70
N ALA A 700 -51.58 7.34 -13.20
CA ALA A 700 -51.29 6.99 -11.82
C ALA A 700 -51.68 8.14 -10.87
N PRO A 701 -52.24 7.95 -9.66
CA PRO A 701 -52.30 9.03 -8.67
C PRO A 701 -50.92 9.50 -8.17
N GLN A 702 -50.29 10.45 -8.87
CA GLN A 702 -49.15 11.26 -8.40
C GLN A 702 -49.51 12.10 -7.15
N SER A 703 -49.12 11.65 -5.95
CA SER A 703 -49.35 12.39 -4.70
C SER A 703 -48.86 13.84 -4.83
N THR A 704 -49.78 14.80 -4.84
CA THR A 704 -49.52 16.17 -5.34
C THR A 704 -48.79 17.02 -4.29
N GLY A 705 -47.50 16.69 -4.12
CA GLY A 705 -46.65 17.14 -3.01
C GLY A 705 -45.26 17.62 -3.44
N GLN A 706 -45.08 18.06 -4.70
CA GLN A 706 -43.86 18.76 -5.14
C GLN A 706 -43.78 20.15 -4.49
N THR A 707 -43.53 20.17 -3.19
CA THR A 707 -43.19 21.37 -2.44
C THR A 707 -41.85 21.88 -2.96
N THR A 708 -41.78 23.16 -3.33
CA THR A 708 -40.55 23.81 -3.81
C THR A 708 -39.40 23.60 -2.81
N VAL A 709 -38.40 22.80 -3.21
CA VAL A 709 -37.28 22.43 -2.34
C VAL A 709 -36.42 23.66 -2.05
N SER A 710 -36.70 24.30 -0.92
CA SER A 710 -35.93 25.43 -0.40
C SER A 710 -34.50 24.98 -0.09
N ALA A 711 -33.54 25.36 -0.95
CA ALA A 711 -32.13 24.98 -0.84
C ALA A 711 -31.49 25.46 0.48
N ALA A 712 -31.47 24.59 1.50
CA ALA A 712 -30.84 24.82 2.78
C ALA A 712 -30.33 23.50 3.39
N ALA A 713 -29.18 23.57 4.05
CA ALA A 713 -28.44 22.45 4.67
C ALA A 713 -27.97 21.34 3.70
N GLY A 714 -26.67 21.34 3.39
CA GLY A 714 -26.02 20.18 2.75
C GLY A 714 -25.99 18.95 3.69
N PRO A 715 -25.82 17.73 3.12
CA PRO A 715 -26.05 16.48 3.83
C PRO A 715 -25.15 16.30 5.05
N LYS A 716 -25.78 16.20 6.23
CA LYS A 716 -25.11 15.80 7.48
C LYS A 716 -24.90 14.28 7.51
N ARG A 717 -24.06 13.80 8.43
CA ARG A 717 -23.45 12.46 8.32
C ARG A 717 -24.26 11.33 8.97
N LYS A 718 -25.01 10.62 8.12
CA LYS A 718 -25.41 9.18 8.18
C LYS A 718 -24.85 8.39 9.38
N LYS A 719 -25.73 7.87 10.23
CA LYS A 719 -25.37 7.09 11.44
C LYS A 719 -25.27 5.58 11.16
N GLN A 720 -24.31 5.21 10.32
CA GLN A 720 -24.01 3.82 9.90
C GLN A 720 -23.63 2.89 11.07
N VAL A 721 -23.55 1.57 10.84
CA VAL A 721 -23.04 0.54 11.78
C VAL A 721 -21.80 1.00 12.55
N GLY A 722 -21.78 0.76 13.86
CA GLY A 722 -20.73 1.23 14.78
C GLY A 722 -19.32 0.79 14.36
N GLY A 723 -18.40 1.77 14.24
CA GLY A 723 -17.07 1.53 13.68
C GLY A 723 -16.23 0.50 14.43
N LEU A 724 -16.38 0.40 15.76
CA LEU A 724 -15.71 -0.63 16.57
C LEU A 724 -16.15 -2.05 16.20
N ARG A 725 -17.46 -2.25 15.94
CA ARG A 725 -18.00 -3.54 15.49
C ARG A 725 -17.43 -3.91 14.11
N GLN A 726 -17.41 -2.97 13.17
CA GLN A 726 -16.75 -3.20 11.87
C GLN A 726 -15.27 -3.58 12.05
N PHE A 727 -14.53 -2.89 12.93
CA PHE A 727 -13.12 -3.21 13.20
C PHE A 727 -12.92 -4.65 13.71
N PHE A 728 -13.75 -5.13 14.64
CA PHE A 728 -13.65 -6.50 15.13
C PHE A 728 -14.03 -7.54 14.05
N ILE A 729 -15.08 -7.30 13.26
CA ILE A 729 -15.48 -8.18 12.15
C ILE A 729 -14.36 -8.28 11.11
N LEU A 730 -13.82 -7.14 10.68
CA LEU A 730 -12.76 -7.06 9.67
C LEU A 730 -11.45 -7.66 10.18
N SER A 731 -11.10 -7.45 11.46
CA SER A 731 -9.92 -8.06 12.08
C SER A 731 -10.05 -9.59 12.18
N SER A 732 -11.24 -10.09 12.55
CA SER A 732 -11.54 -11.52 12.53
C SER A 732 -11.44 -12.10 11.11
N ARG A 733 -12.00 -11.41 10.11
CA ARG A 733 -11.90 -11.80 8.69
C ARG A 733 -10.44 -11.85 8.22
N ASN A 734 -9.68 -10.78 8.47
CA ASN A 734 -8.28 -10.64 8.09
C ASN A 734 -7.41 -11.75 8.70
N LEU A 735 -7.53 -11.98 10.01
CA LEU A 735 -6.83 -13.07 10.69
C LEU A 735 -7.29 -14.45 10.16
N LYS A 736 -8.57 -14.63 9.84
CA LYS A 736 -9.07 -15.91 9.31
C LYS A 736 -8.50 -16.22 7.92
N ILE A 737 -8.45 -15.22 7.03
CA ILE A 737 -7.80 -15.30 5.71
C ILE A 737 -6.32 -15.68 5.89
N LEU A 738 -5.60 -14.97 6.75
CA LEU A 738 -4.18 -15.25 7.03
C LEU A 738 -3.95 -16.68 7.56
N THR A 739 -4.80 -17.18 8.46
CA THR A 739 -4.70 -18.58 8.95
C THR A 739 -5.15 -19.65 7.93
N ARG A 740 -5.78 -19.25 6.82
CA ARG A 740 -6.19 -20.14 5.72
C ARG A 740 -5.10 -20.24 4.66
N ASP A 741 -4.44 -19.15 4.32
CA ASP A 741 -3.20 -19.17 3.53
C ASP A 741 -2.00 -19.63 4.39
N ARG A 742 -1.97 -20.95 4.64
CA ARG A 742 -0.91 -21.61 5.40
C ARG A 742 0.48 -21.44 4.78
N PHE A 743 0.57 -21.22 3.47
CA PHE A 743 1.87 -21.06 2.79
C PHE A 743 2.43 -19.66 3.04
N SER A 744 1.66 -18.61 2.77
CA SER A 744 2.09 -17.24 3.04
C SER A 744 2.29 -16.99 4.54
N LEU A 745 1.40 -17.49 5.41
CA LEU A 745 1.61 -17.39 6.86
C LEU A 745 2.83 -18.18 7.33
N GLY A 746 3.06 -19.38 6.80
CA GLY A 746 4.26 -20.17 7.09
C GLY A 746 5.54 -19.41 6.70
N LEU A 747 5.57 -18.79 5.52
CA LEU A 747 6.68 -17.97 5.06
C LEU A 747 6.87 -16.70 5.91
N MET A 748 5.78 -16.00 6.28
CA MET A 748 5.83 -14.82 7.15
C MET A 748 6.34 -15.15 8.57
N LEU A 749 5.98 -16.31 9.13
CA LEU A 749 6.47 -16.75 10.44
C LEU A 749 7.91 -17.30 10.38
N ALA A 750 8.32 -17.89 9.25
CA ALA A 750 9.68 -18.38 9.04
C ALA A 750 10.68 -17.27 8.67
N ALA A 751 10.23 -16.14 8.10
CA ALA A 751 11.14 -15.07 7.67
C ALA A 751 11.95 -14.44 8.82
N PRO A 752 11.40 -14.12 10.01
CA PRO A 752 12.20 -13.65 11.14
C PRO A 752 13.30 -14.62 11.60
N PRO A 753 13.05 -15.91 11.93
CA PRO A 753 14.10 -16.82 12.36
C PRO A 753 15.12 -17.15 11.26
N LEU A 754 14.71 -17.18 9.97
CA LEU A 754 15.63 -17.39 8.85
C LEU A 754 16.56 -16.19 8.63
N VAL A 755 16.06 -14.95 8.78
CA VAL A 755 16.89 -13.74 8.65
C VAL A 755 17.77 -13.54 9.88
N SER A 756 17.27 -13.78 11.10
CA SER A 756 18.10 -13.71 12.31
C SER A 756 19.19 -14.77 12.38
N LEU A 757 19.08 -15.87 11.62
CA LEU A 757 20.17 -16.83 11.49
C LEU A 757 21.45 -16.20 10.88
N LEU A 758 21.33 -15.05 10.20
CA LEU A 758 22.48 -14.27 9.76
C LEU A 758 23.32 -13.77 10.94
N ASP A 759 22.74 -13.45 12.10
CA ASP A 759 23.52 -13.08 13.30
C ASP A 759 24.34 -14.27 13.84
N VAL A 760 23.83 -15.49 13.70
CA VAL A 760 24.54 -16.75 14.04
C VAL A 760 25.69 -17.06 13.05
N VAL A 761 25.67 -16.47 11.86
CA VAL A 761 26.79 -16.49 10.90
C VAL A 761 27.75 -15.34 11.18
N LEU A 762 27.24 -14.12 11.41
CA LEU A 762 28.03 -12.94 11.71
C LEU A 762 28.85 -13.11 13.00
N SER A 763 28.29 -13.70 14.06
CA SER A 763 29.03 -14.04 15.31
C SER A 763 30.09 -15.14 15.18
N ARG A 764 30.31 -15.68 13.96
CA ARG A 764 31.46 -16.54 13.62
C ARG A 764 32.46 -15.88 12.65
N VAL A 765 32.09 -14.76 12.04
CA VAL A 765 32.92 -13.99 11.09
C VAL A 765 33.48 -12.73 11.76
N LEU A 766 32.65 -12.11 12.61
CA LEU A 766 32.96 -11.04 13.56
C LEU A 766 33.25 -11.67 14.93
N ASN A 767 33.77 -10.89 15.88
CA ASN A 767 33.92 -11.36 17.27
C ASN A 767 32.53 -11.62 17.89
N LYS A 768 32.40 -12.69 18.69
CA LYS A 768 31.18 -12.99 19.46
C LYS A 768 30.93 -11.97 20.58
N ALA A 769 32.00 -11.38 21.12
CA ALA A 769 31.96 -10.30 22.09
C ALA A 769 32.43 -8.97 21.46
N PRO A 770 31.67 -8.37 20.50
CA PRO A 770 32.12 -7.18 19.79
C PRO A 770 32.18 -5.93 20.70
N PHE A 771 31.54 -6.00 21.88
CA PHE A 771 31.52 -4.98 22.94
C PHE A 771 32.69 -5.08 23.93
N ASP A 772 33.53 -6.12 23.85
CA ASP A 772 34.62 -6.34 24.81
C ASP A 772 35.71 -5.27 24.74
N PHE A 773 36.32 -4.97 25.89
CA PHE A 773 37.34 -3.93 26.01
C PHE A 773 38.64 -4.29 25.27
N PHE A 774 39.08 -5.54 25.34
CA PHE A 774 40.35 -5.99 24.75
C PHE A 774 40.21 -6.52 23.31
N THR A 775 39.09 -7.20 23.01
CA THR A 775 38.90 -7.95 21.75
C THR A 775 37.73 -7.43 20.90
N GLY A 776 36.88 -6.57 21.45
CA GLY A 776 35.77 -5.93 20.74
C GLY A 776 36.26 -4.89 19.72
N LYS A 777 35.34 -4.41 18.89
CA LYS A 777 35.59 -3.31 17.93
C LYS A 777 34.28 -2.55 17.69
N LEU A 778 34.27 -1.23 17.87
CA LEU A 778 33.05 -0.43 17.64
C LEU A 778 32.44 -0.58 16.23
N PRO A 779 33.20 -0.73 15.12
CA PRO A 779 32.63 -1.05 13.81
C PRO A 779 31.79 -2.33 13.78
N GLU A 780 32.18 -3.38 14.50
CA GLU A 780 31.45 -4.65 14.55
C GLU A 780 30.14 -4.49 15.36
N VAL A 781 30.17 -3.73 16.45
CA VAL A 781 28.97 -3.30 17.19
C VAL A 781 28.02 -2.50 16.30
N MET A 782 28.53 -1.49 15.60
CA MET A 782 27.69 -0.62 14.77
C MET A 782 27.05 -1.39 13.60
N ILE A 783 27.80 -2.26 12.93
CA ILE A 783 27.28 -3.08 11.82
C ILE A 783 26.21 -4.05 12.32
N THR A 784 26.43 -4.75 13.44
CA THR A 784 25.47 -5.74 13.98
C THR A 784 24.18 -5.08 14.46
N LEU A 785 24.26 -3.98 15.22
CA LEU A 785 23.08 -3.23 15.67
C LEU A 785 22.34 -2.54 14.51
N PHE A 786 23.06 -2.05 13.49
CA PHE A 786 22.41 -1.49 12.30
C PHE A 786 21.69 -2.56 11.48
N LEU A 787 22.32 -3.73 11.26
CA LEU A 787 21.70 -4.85 10.55
C LEU A 787 20.44 -5.36 11.28
N LEU A 788 20.47 -5.43 12.62
CA LEU A 788 19.28 -5.73 13.44
C LEU A 788 18.11 -4.76 13.14
N SER A 789 18.40 -3.47 12.96
CA SER A 789 17.38 -2.47 12.56
C SER A 789 16.85 -2.71 11.13
N VAL A 790 17.74 -3.08 10.20
CA VAL A 790 17.40 -3.35 8.80
C VAL A 790 16.56 -4.62 8.69
N TYR A 791 16.84 -5.68 9.47
CA TYR A 791 16.03 -6.91 9.47
C TYR A 791 14.57 -6.61 9.82
N GLY A 792 14.33 -5.89 10.93
CA GLY A 792 12.98 -5.52 11.38
C GLY A 792 12.23 -4.68 10.34
N VAL A 793 12.86 -3.61 9.85
CA VAL A 793 12.24 -2.71 8.87
C VAL A 793 11.97 -3.42 7.53
N MET A 794 12.97 -4.12 6.98
CA MET A 794 12.90 -4.77 5.66
C MET A 794 11.91 -5.92 5.62
N VAL A 795 12.00 -6.88 6.55
CA VAL A 795 11.11 -8.05 6.57
C VAL A 795 9.68 -7.63 6.90
N GLY A 796 9.50 -6.64 7.79
CA GLY A 796 8.20 -6.03 8.06
C GLY A 796 7.55 -5.46 6.79
N GLY A 797 8.27 -4.63 6.04
CA GLY A 797 7.72 -4.03 4.82
C GLY A 797 7.42 -5.03 3.72
N LEU A 798 8.28 -6.04 3.53
CA LEU A 798 8.05 -7.12 2.58
C LEU A 798 6.83 -7.99 2.96
N ALA A 799 6.60 -8.24 4.25
CA ALA A 799 5.44 -9.02 4.70
C ALA A 799 4.09 -8.32 4.43
N GLN A 800 4.03 -6.99 4.51
CA GLN A 800 2.77 -6.23 4.37
C GLN A 800 2.51 -5.63 2.98
N MET A 801 3.45 -5.75 2.04
CA MET A 801 3.45 -5.03 0.75
C MET A 801 2.18 -5.20 -0.10
N ARG A 802 1.45 -6.31 0.02
CA ARG A 802 0.27 -6.63 -0.82
C ARG A 802 -1.09 -6.49 -0.13
N GLU A 803 -1.16 -6.22 1.17
CA GLU A 803 -2.39 -6.37 1.95
C GLU A 803 -3.56 -5.45 1.57
N ILE A 804 -3.30 -4.22 1.11
CA ILE A 804 -4.36 -3.28 0.71
C ILE A 804 -4.67 -3.44 -0.78
N VAL A 805 -3.65 -3.56 -1.62
CA VAL A 805 -3.83 -3.62 -3.09
C VAL A 805 -4.49 -4.93 -3.54
N LYS A 806 -4.24 -6.06 -2.87
CA LYS A 806 -4.88 -7.36 -3.19
C LYS A 806 -6.41 -7.32 -2.94
N GLU A 807 -6.85 -6.52 -1.98
CA GLU A 807 -8.25 -6.39 -1.54
C GLU A 807 -8.95 -5.16 -2.13
N GLN A 808 -8.28 -4.35 -2.97
CA GLN A 808 -8.79 -3.03 -3.37
C GLN A 808 -10.18 -3.08 -4.03
N ASP A 809 -10.50 -4.13 -4.80
CA ASP A 809 -11.81 -4.28 -5.42
C ASP A 809 -12.90 -4.74 -4.42
N ILE A 810 -12.54 -5.56 -3.42
CA ILE A 810 -13.43 -5.96 -2.32
C ILE A 810 -13.74 -4.74 -1.46
N TYR A 811 -12.71 -3.96 -1.11
CA TYR A 811 -12.85 -2.69 -0.41
C TYR A 811 -13.82 -1.76 -1.16
N LYS A 812 -13.65 -1.50 -2.46
CA LYS A 812 -14.54 -0.62 -3.25
C LYS A 812 -16.01 -1.05 -3.16
N ARG A 813 -16.32 -2.32 -3.39
CA ARG A 813 -17.71 -2.81 -3.33
C ARG A 813 -18.30 -2.67 -1.92
N GLU A 814 -17.56 -3.04 -0.88
CA GLU A 814 -18.03 -2.91 0.50
C GLU A 814 -18.18 -1.44 0.93
N ARG A 815 -17.36 -0.55 0.35
CA ARG A 815 -17.35 0.91 0.58
C ARG A 815 -18.58 1.62 0.03
N LEU A 816 -19.11 1.18 -1.11
CA LEU A 816 -20.36 1.69 -1.69
C LEU A 816 -21.57 1.41 -0.79
N VAL A 817 -21.58 0.27 -0.08
CA VAL A 817 -22.69 -0.13 0.79
C VAL A 817 -22.59 0.49 2.18
N ASN A 818 -21.60 0.11 3.01
CA ASN A 818 -21.55 0.62 4.40
C ASN A 818 -20.17 0.54 5.10
N LEU A 819 -19.10 0.14 4.41
CA LEU A 819 -17.77 0.00 5.02
C LEU A 819 -17.17 1.37 5.39
N ARG A 820 -16.71 1.53 6.64
CA ARG A 820 -15.97 2.72 7.09
C ARG A 820 -14.47 2.53 6.88
N LEU A 821 -13.81 3.56 6.35
CA LEU A 821 -12.38 3.58 6.02
C LEU A 821 -11.45 3.29 7.24
N PHE A 822 -11.69 3.95 8.38
CA PHE A 822 -10.83 3.80 9.56
C PHE A 822 -10.83 2.38 10.15
N PRO A 823 -11.99 1.72 10.39
CA PRO A 823 -12.04 0.31 10.78
C PRO A 823 -11.33 -0.65 9.81
N TYR A 824 -11.44 -0.41 8.50
CA TYR A 824 -10.75 -1.22 7.49
C TYR A 824 -9.23 -1.12 7.63
N ILE A 825 -8.64 0.09 7.59
CA ILE A 825 -7.18 0.24 7.72
C ILE A 825 -6.70 -0.28 9.09
N LEU A 826 -7.41 0.04 10.17
CA LEU A 826 -7.03 -0.41 11.51
C LEU A 826 -7.02 -1.95 11.64
N SER A 827 -7.90 -2.67 10.92
CA SER A 827 -7.90 -4.15 10.90
C SER A 827 -6.68 -4.78 10.21
N LYS A 828 -6.00 -4.04 9.33
CA LYS A 828 -4.69 -4.41 8.76
C LYS A 828 -3.55 -4.06 9.73
N VAL A 829 -3.56 -2.83 10.25
CA VAL A 829 -2.55 -2.29 11.20
C VAL A 829 -2.47 -3.12 12.49
N TRP A 830 -3.59 -3.61 13.01
CA TRP A 830 -3.62 -4.50 14.18
C TRP A 830 -2.91 -5.85 13.93
N VAL A 831 -3.13 -6.47 12.77
CA VAL A 831 -2.48 -7.74 12.42
C VAL A 831 -0.99 -7.53 12.13
N ALA A 832 -0.61 -6.40 11.53
CA ALA A 832 0.79 -5.98 11.43
C ALA A 832 1.44 -5.83 12.83
N ALA A 833 0.79 -5.15 13.79
CA ALA A 833 1.34 -4.98 15.14
C ALA A 833 1.62 -6.33 15.85
N LEU A 834 0.72 -7.32 15.71
CA LEU A 834 0.94 -8.66 16.26
C LEU A 834 2.15 -9.37 15.62
N LEU A 835 2.31 -9.27 14.29
CA LEU A 835 3.45 -9.84 13.58
C LEU A 835 4.76 -9.08 13.88
N ALA A 836 4.70 -7.78 14.14
CA ALA A 836 5.85 -6.96 14.51
C ALA A 836 6.41 -7.34 15.88
N VAL A 837 5.54 -7.57 16.87
CA VAL A 837 5.95 -8.10 18.19
C VAL A 837 6.58 -9.50 18.05
N TYR A 838 5.96 -10.41 17.28
CA TYR A 838 6.53 -11.73 17.02
C TYR A 838 7.93 -11.64 16.39
N GLY A 839 8.08 -10.84 15.33
CA GLY A 839 9.36 -10.63 14.66
C GLY A 839 10.42 -10.08 15.63
N ALA A 840 10.10 -9.00 16.34
CA ALA A 840 11.03 -8.37 17.27
C ALA A 840 11.45 -9.28 18.43
N VAL A 841 10.57 -10.13 18.95
CA VAL A 841 10.93 -11.16 19.94
C VAL A 841 11.94 -12.15 19.35
N VAL A 842 11.68 -12.69 18.15
CA VAL A 842 12.59 -13.65 17.50
C VAL A 842 13.95 -13.02 17.20
N TYR A 843 13.97 -11.82 16.59
CA TYR A 843 15.21 -11.10 16.30
C TYR A 843 16.02 -10.82 17.59
N THR A 844 15.39 -10.26 18.63
CA THR A 844 16.10 -9.92 19.89
C THR A 844 16.66 -11.17 20.57
N VAL A 845 15.87 -12.26 20.66
CA VAL A 845 16.32 -13.51 21.29
C VAL A 845 17.47 -14.16 20.53
N VAL A 846 17.40 -14.22 19.20
CA VAL A 846 18.50 -14.81 18.40
C VAL A 846 19.75 -13.93 18.47
N HIS A 847 19.61 -12.59 18.41
CA HIS A 847 20.74 -11.67 18.53
C HIS A 847 21.48 -11.82 19.88
N TYR A 848 20.75 -11.90 21.00
CA TYR A 848 21.31 -12.14 22.35
C TYR A 848 21.88 -13.57 22.54
N VAL A 849 21.53 -14.53 21.68
CA VAL A 849 22.16 -15.88 21.66
C VAL A 849 23.40 -15.88 20.77
N SER A 850 23.43 -15.04 19.73
CA SER A 850 24.55 -14.88 18.81
C SER A 850 25.71 -14.08 19.40
N PHE A 851 25.44 -12.93 20.01
CA PHE A 851 26.45 -12.00 20.51
C PHE A 851 26.36 -11.84 22.04
N ASP A 852 27.51 -11.65 22.67
CA ASP A 852 27.61 -11.38 24.11
C ASP A 852 27.27 -9.91 24.40
N MET A 853 25.97 -9.65 24.50
CA MET A 853 25.37 -8.32 24.66
C MET A 853 25.57 -7.75 26.09
N PRO A 854 25.95 -6.47 26.25
CA PRO A 854 26.07 -5.83 27.55
C PRO A 854 24.71 -5.44 28.16
N GLY A 855 24.66 -5.38 29.50
CA GLY A 855 23.48 -4.99 30.26
C GLY A 855 22.69 -6.17 30.84
N GLY A 856 21.45 -5.91 31.27
CA GLY A 856 20.57 -6.89 31.89
C GLY A 856 19.20 -6.97 31.26
N THR A 857 18.20 -7.32 32.06
CA THR A 857 16.80 -7.49 31.62
C THR A 857 16.16 -6.17 31.18
N THR A 858 16.60 -5.02 31.72
CA THR A 858 16.14 -3.69 31.31
C THR A 858 16.57 -3.36 29.88
N GLU A 859 17.85 -3.55 29.55
CA GLU A 859 18.39 -3.36 28.20
C GLU A 859 17.73 -4.28 27.19
N PHE A 860 17.52 -5.55 27.54
CA PHE A 860 16.79 -6.51 26.70
C PHE A 860 15.36 -6.00 26.37
N ILE A 861 14.64 -5.48 27.37
CA ILE A 861 13.30 -4.89 27.16
C ILE A 861 13.38 -3.63 26.30
N TYR A 862 14.37 -2.76 26.51
CA TYR A 862 14.53 -1.54 25.71
C TYR A 862 14.88 -1.83 24.25
N ILE A 863 15.74 -2.82 23.97
CA ILE A 863 16.00 -3.29 22.60
C ILE A 863 14.74 -3.90 21.99
N LEU A 864 14.02 -4.76 22.74
CA LEU A 864 12.79 -5.40 22.25
C LEU A 864 11.69 -4.37 21.89
N VAL A 865 11.49 -3.33 22.70
CA VAL A 865 10.54 -2.24 22.40
C VAL A 865 11.00 -1.43 21.19
N SER A 866 12.28 -1.05 21.14
CA SER A 866 12.85 -0.28 20.02
C SER A 866 12.73 -1.04 18.69
N LEU A 867 13.02 -2.35 18.70
CA LEU A 867 12.92 -3.21 17.53
C LEU A 867 11.46 -3.53 17.15
N THR A 868 10.55 -3.62 18.12
CA THR A 868 9.10 -3.72 17.85
C THR A 868 8.61 -2.49 17.10
N LEU A 869 9.00 -1.29 17.53
CA LEU A 869 8.67 -0.04 16.85
C LEU A 869 9.30 0.07 15.46
N ALA A 870 10.58 -0.32 15.30
CA ALA A 870 11.24 -0.35 13.99
C ALA A 870 10.56 -1.33 13.02
N THR A 871 10.25 -2.54 13.48
CA THR A 871 9.54 -3.57 12.69
C THR A 871 8.12 -3.09 12.31
N MET A 872 7.43 -2.42 13.23
CA MET A 872 6.12 -1.82 12.98
C MET A 872 6.20 -0.67 11.95
N ALA A 873 7.21 0.19 12.02
CA ALA A 873 7.47 1.22 11.02
C ALA A 873 7.74 0.62 9.62
N GLY A 874 8.52 -0.48 9.55
CA GLY A 874 8.69 -1.28 8.34
C GLY A 874 7.38 -1.83 7.79
N MET A 875 6.58 -2.47 8.63
CA MET A 875 5.25 -2.97 8.25
C MET A 875 4.31 -1.87 7.76
N MET A 876 4.34 -0.69 8.38
CA MET A 876 3.62 0.50 7.92
C MET A 876 4.13 1.03 6.58
N LEU A 877 5.44 0.94 6.31
CA LEU A 877 6.03 1.27 5.00
C LEU A 877 5.54 0.30 3.92
N GLY A 878 5.40 -0.99 4.25
CA GLY A 878 4.78 -2.01 3.40
C GLY A 878 3.29 -1.74 3.11
N LEU A 879 2.50 -1.43 4.14
CA LEU A 879 1.09 -1.02 3.97
C LEU A 879 0.97 0.27 3.15
N PHE A 880 1.88 1.23 3.32
CA PHE A 880 1.93 2.46 2.53
C PHE A 880 2.24 2.18 1.05
N ALA A 881 3.24 1.34 0.75
CA ALA A 881 3.50 0.89 -0.62
C ALA A 881 2.27 0.20 -1.23
N SER A 882 1.56 -0.61 -0.44
CA SER A 882 0.29 -1.25 -0.82
C SER A 882 -0.82 -0.24 -1.12
N ALA A 883 -0.93 0.84 -0.33
CA ALA A 883 -1.92 1.89 -0.54
C ALA A 883 -1.61 2.77 -1.77
N VAL A 884 -0.33 3.07 -2.03
CA VAL A 884 0.15 3.78 -3.23
C VAL A 884 -0.06 2.96 -4.49
N SER A 885 0.20 1.64 -4.41
CA SER A 885 0.24 0.74 -5.56
C SER A 885 -1.03 0.78 -6.44
N PRO A 886 -0.88 0.76 -7.78
CA PRO A 886 -1.98 0.53 -8.72
C PRO A 886 -2.43 -0.94 -8.84
N ASN A 887 -1.53 -1.90 -8.62
CA ASN A 887 -1.81 -3.34 -8.74
C ASN A 887 -0.79 -4.20 -7.96
N ALA A 888 -1.20 -5.40 -7.53
CA ALA A 888 -0.41 -6.26 -6.64
C ALA A 888 0.97 -6.72 -7.21
N ASN A 889 1.19 -6.57 -8.52
CA ASN A 889 2.47 -6.88 -9.16
C ASN A 889 3.49 -5.73 -9.03
N SER A 890 3.02 -4.49 -9.00
CA SER A 890 3.87 -3.29 -8.81
C SER A 890 4.31 -3.04 -7.37
N ALA A 891 3.56 -3.53 -6.37
CA ALA A 891 3.82 -3.25 -4.96
C ALA A 891 5.23 -3.63 -4.43
N PRO A 892 5.84 -4.78 -4.82
CA PRO A 892 7.20 -5.13 -4.39
C PRO A 892 8.25 -4.11 -4.85
N LEU A 893 8.14 -3.59 -6.08
CA LEU A 893 9.06 -2.57 -6.61
C LEU A 893 8.98 -1.26 -5.81
N ILE A 894 7.77 -0.87 -5.39
CA ILE A 894 7.55 0.31 -4.54
C ILE A 894 8.17 0.09 -3.15
N VAL A 895 8.07 -1.12 -2.57
CA VAL A 895 8.76 -1.43 -1.30
C VAL A 895 10.28 -1.37 -1.46
N VAL A 896 10.87 -1.95 -2.51
CA VAL A 896 12.32 -1.87 -2.75
C VAL A 896 12.79 -0.42 -2.87
N LEU A 897 12.04 0.41 -3.62
CA LEU A 897 12.33 1.84 -3.76
C LEU A 897 12.24 2.61 -2.44
N LEU A 898 11.32 2.23 -1.53
CA LEU A 898 11.20 2.83 -0.20
C LEU A 898 12.22 2.29 0.82
N MET A 899 12.72 1.06 0.63
CA MET A 899 13.73 0.44 1.50
C MET A 899 15.15 0.95 1.23
N LEU A 900 15.50 1.29 -0.01
CA LEU A 900 16.84 1.80 -0.34
C LEU A 900 17.20 3.06 0.48
N PRO A 901 16.34 4.09 0.62
CA PRO A 901 16.57 5.19 1.56
C PRO A 901 16.68 4.76 3.03
N GLN A 902 15.96 3.72 3.48
CA GLN A 902 16.09 3.22 4.86
C GLN A 902 17.46 2.61 5.14
N ILE A 903 18.12 2.03 4.13
CA ILE A 903 19.48 1.50 4.28
C ILE A 903 20.51 2.64 4.16
N VAL A 904 20.45 3.44 3.09
CA VAL A 904 21.48 4.46 2.80
C VAL A 904 21.42 5.66 3.76
N LEU A 905 20.23 6.13 4.13
CA LEU A 905 20.03 7.31 4.99
C LEU A 905 19.83 6.96 6.47
N GLY A 906 20.15 5.73 6.87
CA GLY A 906 20.10 5.29 8.28
C GLY A 906 21.16 5.94 9.18
N GLY A 907 22.18 6.59 8.61
CA GLY A 907 23.23 7.30 9.36
C GLY A 907 24.30 6.42 10.01
N ALA A 908 24.26 5.10 9.82
CA ALA A 908 25.22 4.15 10.39
C ALA A 908 26.33 3.72 9.39
N LEU A 909 26.02 3.73 8.08
CA LEU A 909 27.00 3.42 7.02
C LEU A 909 27.87 4.63 6.66
N VAL A 910 27.29 5.83 6.79
CA VAL A 910 27.91 7.14 6.54
C VAL A 910 27.28 8.11 7.54
N PRO A 911 28.06 8.95 8.26
CA PRO A 911 27.49 9.97 9.13
C PRO A 911 26.78 11.04 8.30
N LEU A 912 25.53 11.34 8.62
CA LEU A 912 24.65 12.20 7.82
C LEU A 912 23.87 13.18 8.70
N PRO A 913 23.63 14.42 8.23
CA PRO A 913 23.00 15.46 9.05
C PRO A 913 21.58 15.06 9.49
N PRO A 914 21.13 15.48 10.69
CA PRO A 914 19.80 15.14 11.21
C PRO A 914 18.65 15.55 10.27
N SER A 915 18.80 16.63 9.52
CA SER A 915 17.78 17.12 8.56
C SER A 915 17.43 16.11 7.46
N VAL A 916 18.39 15.26 7.05
CA VAL A 916 18.19 14.23 6.01
C VAL A 916 17.74 12.90 6.63
N THR A 917 18.21 12.59 7.85
CA THR A 917 18.02 11.28 8.47
C THR A 917 16.82 11.20 9.42
N THR A 918 16.26 12.32 9.89
CA THR A 918 15.06 12.38 10.75
C THR A 918 13.84 11.59 10.25
N PRO A 919 13.47 11.56 8.96
CA PRO A 919 12.31 10.76 8.49
C PRO A 919 12.60 9.25 8.34
N ILE A 920 13.79 8.78 8.72
CA ILE A 920 14.26 7.41 8.47
C ILE A 920 14.11 6.56 9.75
N SER A 921 13.44 5.41 9.66
CA SER A 921 13.16 4.55 10.82
C SER A 921 14.43 3.86 11.34
N THR A 922 15.28 3.36 10.45
CA THR A 922 16.55 2.69 10.83
C THR A 922 17.47 3.60 11.63
N ARG A 923 17.52 4.90 11.33
CA ARG A 923 18.28 5.91 12.12
C ARG A 923 17.87 5.89 13.59
N TRP A 924 16.57 6.03 13.86
CA TRP A 924 16.06 6.06 15.24
C TRP A 924 16.20 4.72 15.97
N ALA A 925 16.06 3.60 15.25
CA ALA A 925 16.30 2.26 15.79
C ALA A 925 17.78 2.06 16.16
N PHE A 926 18.69 2.41 15.25
CA PHE A 926 20.14 2.34 15.47
C PHE A 926 20.59 3.23 16.64
N GLN A 927 20.11 4.48 16.71
CA GLN A 927 20.38 5.38 17.82
C GLN A 927 19.88 4.81 19.16
N ALA A 928 18.70 4.18 19.18
CA ALA A 928 18.18 3.50 20.36
C ALA A 928 19.06 2.33 20.80
N PHE A 929 19.50 1.49 19.85
CA PHE A 929 20.36 0.34 20.17
C PHE A 929 21.72 0.77 20.71
N MET A 930 22.40 1.72 20.07
CA MET A 930 23.69 2.27 20.53
C MET A 930 23.60 2.88 21.93
N ALA A 931 22.54 3.65 22.21
CA ALA A 931 22.29 4.22 23.53
C ALA A 931 22.03 3.13 24.59
N VAL A 932 21.32 2.06 24.24
CA VAL A 932 20.98 0.98 25.18
C VAL A 932 22.18 0.07 25.48
N THR A 933 23.00 -0.27 24.49
CA THR A 933 24.24 -1.03 24.72
C THR A 933 25.31 -0.20 25.44
N GLY A 934 25.28 1.12 25.31
CA GLY A 934 26.18 2.04 26.02
C GLY A 934 27.60 2.08 25.46
N SER A 935 27.79 1.71 24.19
CA SER A 935 29.10 1.44 23.57
C SER A 935 30.01 2.68 23.37
N GLY A 936 29.53 3.85 23.79
CA GLY A 936 30.31 5.09 23.96
C GLY A 936 29.93 5.87 25.23
N SER A 937 29.37 5.18 26.24
CA SER A 937 28.78 5.82 27.42
C SER A 937 29.78 6.61 28.26
N ASP A 938 31.02 6.14 28.36
CA ASP A 938 32.03 6.79 29.20
C ASP A 938 32.67 7.99 28.46
N VAL A 939 32.83 7.88 27.14
CA VAL A 939 33.18 9.00 26.25
C VAL A 939 32.13 10.11 26.31
N ALA A 940 30.84 9.76 26.37
CA ALA A 940 29.74 10.72 26.56
C ALA A 940 29.63 11.30 27.99
N ARG A 941 30.33 10.71 28.97
CA ARG A 941 30.44 11.24 30.36
C ARG A 941 31.68 12.11 30.54
N ASP A 942 32.72 11.92 29.73
CA ASP A 942 33.98 12.64 29.81
C ASP A 942 33.83 14.09 29.30
N ALA A 943 34.15 15.06 30.17
CA ALA A 943 34.16 16.48 29.84
C ALA A 943 35.20 16.80 28.74
N CYS A 944 36.31 16.07 28.68
CA CYS A 944 37.36 16.29 27.68
C CYS A 944 36.90 15.95 26.25
N TRP A 945 36.01 14.96 26.09
CA TRP A 945 35.44 14.58 24.79
C TRP A 945 34.18 15.36 24.41
N THR A 946 33.53 16.05 25.36
CA THR A 946 32.22 16.69 25.18
C THR A 946 32.24 18.22 25.25
N THR A 947 33.27 18.82 25.88
CA THR A 947 33.36 20.29 26.06
C THR A 947 34.58 20.95 25.40
N LEU A 948 35.65 20.20 25.13
CA LEU A 948 36.87 20.70 24.50
C LEU A 948 36.84 20.45 22.99
N ASP A 949 37.33 21.40 22.20
CA ASP A 949 37.56 21.19 20.76
C ASP A 949 38.84 20.38 20.49
N VAL A 950 39.01 19.91 19.25
CA VAL A 950 40.10 19.00 18.87
C VAL A 950 41.50 19.60 19.08
N ASP A 951 41.65 20.93 19.02
CA ASP A 951 42.94 21.58 19.23
C ASP A 951 43.20 21.80 20.73
N GLN A 952 42.17 22.11 21.51
CA GLN A 952 42.22 22.10 22.98
C GLN A 952 42.57 20.71 23.54
N GLN A 953 41.97 19.64 23.01
CA GLN A 953 42.25 18.25 23.39
C GLN A 953 43.72 17.85 23.12
N LYS A 954 44.31 18.35 22.03
CA LYS A 954 45.72 18.15 21.67
C LYS A 954 46.68 19.03 22.49
N ALA A 955 46.21 20.17 22.99
CA ALA A 955 47.01 21.07 23.83
C ALA A 955 47.16 20.58 25.28
N LEU A 956 46.36 19.60 25.73
CA LEU A 956 46.52 18.98 27.04
C LEU A 956 47.76 18.09 27.10
N THR A 957 48.63 18.33 28.09
CA THR A 957 49.73 17.42 28.43
C THR A 957 49.21 16.07 28.94
N LEU A 958 50.03 15.01 28.87
CA LEU A 958 49.64 13.68 29.32
C LEU A 958 49.27 13.65 30.81
N GLU A 959 49.96 14.42 31.66
CA GLU A 959 49.62 14.61 33.07
C GLU A 959 48.24 15.27 33.25
N GLN A 960 47.96 16.34 32.49
CA GLN A 960 46.65 16.99 32.53
C GLN A 960 45.51 16.08 32.03
N LYS A 961 45.77 15.22 31.04
CA LYS A 961 44.80 14.21 30.58
C LYS A 961 44.53 13.18 31.67
N ASN A 962 45.59 12.60 32.25
CA ASN A 962 45.48 11.60 33.33
C ASN A 962 44.79 12.16 34.59
N ALA A 963 44.91 13.47 34.85
CA ALA A 963 44.29 14.12 36.01
C ALA A 963 42.83 14.56 35.80
N ASN A 964 42.41 14.89 34.57
CA ASN A 964 41.12 15.56 34.31
C ASN A 964 40.15 14.79 33.37
N CYS A 965 40.63 13.77 32.66
CA CYS A 965 39.86 13.03 31.66
C CYS A 965 39.75 11.54 32.03
N ASN A 966 38.61 10.92 31.74
CA ASN A 966 38.40 9.48 32.02
C ASN A 966 38.78 8.59 30.81
N CYS A 967 38.63 9.14 29.61
CA CYS A 967 38.82 8.49 28.31
C CYS A 967 39.92 9.15 27.47
N MET A 968 40.88 9.85 28.08
CA MET A 968 42.10 10.35 27.42
C MET A 968 43.33 10.00 28.26
N GLY A 969 44.53 10.12 27.66
CA GLY A 969 45.75 9.73 28.33
C GLY A 969 45.79 8.24 28.67
N VAL A 970 46.50 7.90 29.74
CA VAL A 970 46.60 6.52 30.27
C VAL A 970 45.24 5.99 30.73
N ASN A 971 44.35 6.85 31.23
CA ASN A 971 43.02 6.45 31.69
C ASN A 971 42.18 5.79 30.59
N ALA A 972 42.37 6.17 29.32
CA ALA A 972 41.71 5.53 28.18
C ALA A 972 42.05 4.03 28.00
N LEU A 973 43.17 3.57 28.56
CA LEU A 973 43.67 2.20 28.45
C LEU A 973 43.21 1.30 29.62
N HIS A 974 42.46 1.84 30.59
CA HIS A 974 41.92 1.09 31.73
C HIS A 974 40.40 0.94 31.63
N GLN A 975 39.93 -0.32 31.66
CA GLN A 975 38.51 -0.66 31.53
C GLN A 975 37.61 -0.03 32.62
N GLU A 976 38.14 0.20 33.82
CA GLU A 976 37.40 0.82 34.93
C GLU A 976 37.17 2.33 34.73
N SER A 977 38.02 2.99 33.93
CA SER A 977 37.93 4.43 33.62
C SER A 977 37.18 4.70 32.31
N CYS A 978 37.41 3.87 31.28
CA CYS A 978 36.80 4.03 29.95
C CYS A 978 36.48 2.68 29.29
N ASN A 979 35.26 2.15 29.49
CA ASN A 979 34.87 0.85 28.92
C ASN A 979 34.36 1.00 27.48
N TYR A 980 35.28 1.24 26.54
CA TYR A 980 35.00 1.41 25.10
C TYR A 980 35.52 0.22 24.27
N PRO A 981 34.75 -0.32 23.30
CA PRO A 981 35.10 -1.57 22.63
C PRO A 981 36.40 -1.52 21.82
N GLY A 982 37.42 -2.25 22.27
CA GLY A 982 38.71 -2.44 21.60
C GLY A 982 39.87 -1.56 22.08
N LEU A 983 39.71 -0.66 23.05
CA LEU A 983 40.85 0.16 23.53
C LEU A 983 41.93 -0.66 24.25
N GLY A 984 41.54 -1.75 24.92
CA GLY A 984 42.48 -2.66 25.57
C GLY A 984 43.46 -3.35 24.61
N ALA A 985 43.22 -3.30 23.30
CA ALA A 985 44.18 -3.75 22.29
C ALA A 985 45.44 -2.86 22.19
N PHE A 986 45.39 -1.63 22.71
CA PHE A 986 46.52 -0.70 22.78
C PHE A 986 47.20 -0.67 24.16
N TYR A 987 46.61 -1.30 25.19
CA TYR A 987 47.21 -1.37 26.52
C TYR A 987 48.49 -2.23 26.49
N THR A 988 49.57 -1.71 27.09
CA THR A 988 50.79 -2.48 27.33
C THR A 988 51.22 -2.33 28.80
N PRO A 989 51.76 -3.38 29.46
CA PRO A 989 52.19 -3.30 30.86
C PRO A 989 53.34 -2.30 31.15
N ALA A 990 53.92 -1.69 30.11
CA ALA A 990 54.91 -0.63 30.25
C ALA A 990 54.28 0.73 30.61
N VAL A 991 53.00 0.94 30.31
CA VAL A 991 52.28 2.20 30.58
C VAL A 991 52.11 2.43 32.08
N ASP A 992 51.84 1.36 32.84
CA ASP A 992 51.60 1.36 34.29
C ASP A 992 52.87 1.48 35.13
N LEU A 993 54.05 1.49 34.49
CA LEU A 993 55.32 1.67 35.20
C LEU A 993 55.42 3.10 35.76
N PRO A 994 55.92 3.29 37.00
CA PRO A 994 56.19 4.62 37.52
C PRO A 994 57.29 5.31 36.69
N GLN A 995 57.19 6.63 36.56
CA GLN A 995 58.17 7.44 35.85
C GLN A 995 59.59 7.23 36.43
N PRO A 996 60.62 6.99 35.61
CA PRO A 996 62.00 6.86 36.09
C PRO A 996 62.49 8.12 36.83
N GLU A 997 62.85 7.94 38.10
CA GLU A 997 63.43 8.96 38.99
C GLU A 997 64.64 9.65 38.34
N SER A 998 64.82 10.94 38.62
CA SER A 998 66.02 11.66 38.21
C SER A 998 67.26 11.15 38.94
N LEU A 999 68.42 11.31 38.30
CA LEU A 999 69.69 11.28 39.01
C LEU A 999 69.86 12.61 39.75
N ASP A 1000 69.43 12.62 41.00
CA ASP A 1000 69.61 13.73 41.94
C ASP A 1000 71.03 13.73 42.57
N GLU A 1001 71.91 12.82 42.11
CA GLU A 1001 73.35 12.84 42.41
C GLU A 1001 73.98 14.09 41.78
N ALA A 1002 74.66 14.91 42.60
CA ALA A 1002 75.46 16.02 42.07
C ALA A 1002 76.64 15.48 41.23
N PRO A 1003 77.03 16.16 40.13
CA PRO A 1003 78.20 15.76 39.36
C PRO A 1003 79.49 15.89 40.22
N PRO A 1004 80.52 15.06 39.98
CA PRO A 1004 81.79 15.16 40.70
C PRO A 1004 82.40 16.57 40.63
N GLU A 1005 82.96 17.05 41.75
CA GLU A 1005 83.71 18.31 41.77
C GLU A 1005 85.13 18.09 41.24
N LYS A 1006 85.62 19.01 40.39
CA LYS A 1006 86.98 18.90 39.84
C LYS A 1006 88.01 19.22 40.93
N PRO A 1007 89.06 18.40 41.14
CA PRO A 1007 90.16 18.74 42.04
C PRO A 1007 90.85 20.05 41.66
N VAL A 1008 91.35 20.76 42.67
CA VAL A 1008 91.97 22.08 42.54
C VAL A 1008 93.46 21.93 42.20
N GLU A 1009 93.92 22.68 41.21
CA GLU A 1009 95.32 22.67 40.76
C GLU A 1009 96.23 23.37 41.78
N PRO A 1010 97.36 22.76 42.21
CA PRO A 1010 98.29 23.39 43.16
C PRO A 1010 98.88 24.70 42.62
N PRO A 1011 99.01 25.75 43.43
CA PRO A 1011 99.64 27.00 43.00
C PRO A 1011 101.14 26.82 42.75
N GLU A 1012 101.69 27.55 41.77
CA GLU A 1012 103.14 27.56 41.53
C GLU A 1012 103.90 28.09 42.76
N PRO A 1013 105.03 27.46 43.16
CA PRO A 1013 105.76 27.84 44.35
C PRO A 1013 106.62 29.10 44.15
N GLU A 1014 106.57 30.03 45.11
CA GLU A 1014 107.47 31.19 45.15
C GLU A 1014 108.90 30.73 45.49
N ILE A 1015 109.85 30.95 44.56
CA ILE A 1015 111.26 30.62 44.75
C ILE A 1015 111.96 31.80 45.45
N PRO A 1016 112.66 31.59 46.59
CA PRO A 1016 113.37 32.66 47.29
C PRO A 1016 114.51 33.24 46.44
N PRO A 1017 114.87 34.53 46.61
CA PRO A 1017 115.93 35.17 45.83
C PRO A 1017 117.31 34.56 46.15
N GLN A 1018 118.12 34.38 45.11
CA GLN A 1018 119.49 33.85 45.22
C GLN A 1018 120.41 34.83 45.99
N PRO A 1019 121.32 34.34 46.86
CA PRO A 1019 122.30 35.20 47.53
C PRO A 1019 123.20 36.01 46.58
N GLU A 1020 123.57 37.23 46.97
CA GLU A 1020 124.47 38.11 46.20
C GLU A 1020 125.96 37.82 46.48
N GLU A 1021 126.82 37.93 45.46
CA GLU A 1021 128.27 37.72 45.62
C GLU A 1021 128.96 38.84 46.43
N PRO A 1022 129.93 38.51 47.31
CA PRO A 1022 130.64 39.51 48.11
C PRO A 1022 131.55 40.40 47.25
N ALA A 1023 131.43 41.72 47.45
CA ALA A 1023 132.09 42.73 46.62
C ALA A 1023 133.64 42.79 46.75
N ASP A 1024 134.22 42.22 47.80
CA ASP A 1024 135.66 42.00 47.92
C ASP A 1024 135.98 40.50 47.85
N GLN A 1025 136.48 40.07 46.70
CA GLN A 1025 136.82 38.66 46.45
C GLN A 1025 138.12 38.20 47.13
N SER A 1026 138.80 39.08 47.88
CA SER A 1026 139.99 38.72 48.68
C SER A 1026 139.67 38.33 50.13
N ASP A 1027 138.45 38.59 50.60
CA ASP A 1027 138.00 38.14 51.92
C ASP A 1027 137.56 36.66 51.89
N LEU A 1028 138.42 35.81 52.48
CA LEU A 1028 138.22 34.36 52.57
C LEU A 1028 137.10 33.96 53.55
N VAL A 1029 136.65 34.85 54.44
CA VAL A 1029 135.52 34.62 55.34
C VAL A 1029 134.22 34.90 54.60
N ALA A 1030 134.11 36.06 53.95
CA ALA A 1030 132.92 36.42 53.16
C ALA A 1030 132.67 35.44 51.99
N GLN A 1031 133.73 34.94 51.34
CA GLN A 1031 133.63 33.87 50.34
C GLN A 1031 133.24 32.50 50.93
N GLY A 1032 133.43 32.29 52.23
CA GLY A 1032 132.93 31.11 52.95
C GLY A 1032 131.43 31.22 53.19
N GLU A 1033 131.00 32.30 53.84
CA GLU A 1033 129.60 32.58 54.18
C GLU A 1033 128.69 32.62 52.94
N PHE A 1034 129.13 33.27 51.84
CA PHE A 1034 128.39 33.25 50.56
C PHE A 1034 128.20 31.82 50.02
N ARG A 1035 129.21 30.96 50.14
CA ARG A 1035 129.19 29.60 49.59
C ARG A 1035 128.31 28.66 50.43
N GLU A 1036 128.27 28.89 51.74
CA GLU A 1036 127.38 28.20 52.67
C GLU A 1036 125.91 28.66 52.48
N ALA A 1037 125.67 29.96 52.29
CA ALA A 1037 124.36 30.50 51.96
C ALA A 1037 123.84 30.05 50.58
N LEU A 1038 124.72 29.94 49.57
CA LEU A 1038 124.35 29.45 48.24
C LEU A 1038 123.98 27.95 48.27
N LEU A 1039 124.67 27.15 49.09
CA LEU A 1039 124.33 25.74 49.31
C LEU A 1039 122.99 25.61 50.03
N ALA A 1040 122.74 26.39 51.08
CA ALA A 1040 121.46 26.40 51.79
C ALA A 1040 120.29 26.82 50.86
N TRP A 1041 120.49 27.82 50.00
CA TRP A 1041 119.51 28.22 48.98
C TRP A 1041 119.25 27.10 47.95
N GLN A 1042 120.29 26.38 47.51
CA GLN A 1042 120.12 25.23 46.62
C GLN A 1042 119.31 24.10 47.27
N GLU A 1043 119.58 23.78 48.54
CA GLU A 1043 118.86 22.76 49.30
C GLU A 1043 117.40 23.17 49.58
N GLU A 1044 117.14 24.45 49.88
CA GLU A 1044 115.79 25.00 50.04
C GLU A 1044 114.99 24.96 48.72
N VAL A 1045 115.57 25.38 47.60
CA VAL A 1045 114.91 25.35 46.28
C VAL A 1045 114.67 23.92 45.81
N GLU A 1046 115.61 23.00 46.01
CA GLU A 1046 115.42 21.57 45.67
C GLU A 1046 114.32 20.94 46.53
N THR A 1047 114.21 21.33 47.82
CA THR A 1047 113.12 20.92 48.71
C THR A 1047 111.76 21.47 48.27
N ILE A 1048 111.67 22.75 47.91
CA ILE A 1048 110.44 23.39 47.41
C ILE A 1048 109.98 22.73 46.10
N GLN A 1049 110.90 22.47 45.17
CA GLN A 1049 110.60 21.79 43.90
C GLN A 1049 110.20 20.32 44.11
N ALA A 1050 110.78 19.63 45.09
CA ALA A 1050 110.36 18.28 45.47
C ALA A 1050 108.94 18.25 46.06
N GLY A 1051 108.58 19.23 46.90
CA GLY A 1051 107.23 19.39 47.45
C GLY A 1051 106.17 19.61 46.36
N TYR A 1052 106.35 20.66 45.54
CA TYR A 1052 105.43 20.97 44.43
C TYR A 1052 105.29 19.80 43.44
N LYS A 1053 106.37 19.03 43.20
CA LYS A 1053 106.31 17.84 42.37
C LYS A 1053 105.44 16.73 42.99
N ALA A 1054 105.48 16.54 44.31
CA ALA A 1054 104.61 15.59 45.00
C ALA A 1054 103.14 16.04 44.94
N ASP A 1055 102.86 17.33 45.15
CA ASP A 1055 101.50 17.89 45.06
C ASP A 1055 100.93 17.76 43.63
N ILE A 1056 101.75 17.97 42.60
CA ILE A 1056 101.39 17.73 41.19
C ILE A 1056 101.17 16.25 40.88
N GLU A 1057 101.88 15.33 41.54
CA GLU A 1057 101.64 13.88 41.40
C GLU A 1057 100.35 13.44 42.13
N ILE A 1058 99.98 14.09 43.25
CA ILE A 1058 98.68 13.91 43.91
C ILE A 1058 97.53 14.45 43.05
N TYR A 1059 97.62 15.71 42.57
CA TYR A 1059 96.62 16.31 41.69
C TYR A 1059 96.38 15.48 40.42
N ARG A 1060 97.42 14.88 39.84
CA ARG A 1060 97.29 13.95 38.70
C ARG A 1060 96.56 12.66 39.05
N ALA A 1061 96.74 12.12 40.25
CA ALA A 1061 96.02 10.93 40.71
C ALA A 1061 94.55 11.24 40.98
N GLU A 1062 94.25 12.37 41.65
CA GLU A 1062 92.88 12.85 41.88
C GLU A 1062 92.16 13.16 40.56
N LEU A 1063 92.85 13.78 39.59
CA LEU A 1063 92.30 14.07 38.27
C LEU A 1063 91.94 12.78 37.51
N GLN A 1064 92.74 11.72 37.61
CA GLN A 1064 92.41 10.41 37.02
C GLN A 1064 91.20 9.74 37.68
N VAL A 1065 91.02 9.90 39.00
CA VAL A 1065 89.81 9.42 39.70
C VAL A 1065 88.59 10.24 39.25
N PHE A 1066 88.70 11.57 39.20
CA PHE A 1066 87.66 12.47 38.70
C PHE A 1066 87.24 12.15 37.26
N GLU A 1067 88.19 11.92 36.35
CA GLU A 1067 87.90 11.54 34.95
C GLU A 1067 87.13 10.21 34.87
N ALA A 1068 87.46 9.22 35.72
CA ALA A 1068 86.74 7.95 35.80
C ALA A 1068 85.33 8.10 36.41
N GLU A 1069 85.18 8.89 37.48
CA GLU A 1069 83.89 9.13 38.13
C GLU A 1069 82.94 9.96 37.25
N VAL A 1070 83.45 10.96 36.52
CA VAL A 1070 82.67 11.72 35.54
C VAL A 1070 82.22 10.82 34.38
N GLY A 1071 83.08 9.92 33.89
CA GLY A 1071 82.69 8.93 32.88
C GLY A 1071 81.57 8.02 33.37
N ALA A 1072 81.69 7.49 34.59
CA ALA A 1072 80.66 6.64 35.19
C ALA A 1072 79.35 7.40 35.50
N TYR A 1073 79.43 8.68 35.89
CA TYR A 1073 78.27 9.55 36.08
C TYR A 1073 77.54 9.81 34.75
N GLN A 1074 78.28 10.13 33.68
CA GLN A 1074 77.72 10.34 32.34
C GLN A 1074 77.05 9.06 31.79
N GLU A 1075 77.62 7.88 32.03
CA GLU A 1075 76.99 6.62 31.64
C GLU A 1075 75.70 6.35 32.44
N ARG A 1076 75.71 6.57 33.78
CA ARG A 1076 74.48 6.46 34.60
C ARG A 1076 73.40 7.44 34.12
N PHE A 1077 73.77 8.69 33.84
CA PHE A 1077 72.88 9.74 33.35
C PHE A 1077 72.25 9.37 32.01
N ALA A 1078 73.08 9.00 31.02
CA ALA A 1078 72.61 8.57 29.70
C ALA A 1078 71.82 7.25 29.72
N ASN A 1079 71.97 6.41 30.75
CA ASN A 1079 71.12 5.24 30.98
C ASN A 1079 69.75 5.65 31.54
N ARG A 1080 69.69 6.52 32.56
CA ARG A 1080 68.41 7.03 33.10
C ARG A 1080 67.62 7.87 32.11
N GLU A 1081 68.27 8.68 31.28
CA GLU A 1081 67.60 9.40 30.21
C GLU A 1081 67.03 8.45 29.15
N ARG A 1082 67.75 7.36 28.81
CA ARG A 1082 67.21 6.31 27.92
C ARG A 1082 66.01 5.59 28.53
N GLU A 1083 66.07 5.16 29.78
CA GLU A 1083 64.93 4.57 30.50
C GLU A 1083 63.70 5.51 30.49
N ARG A 1084 63.92 6.82 30.71
CA ARG A 1084 62.86 7.84 30.67
C ARG A 1084 62.27 8.04 29.28
N VAL A 1085 63.11 8.11 28.24
CA VAL A 1085 62.66 8.26 26.85
C VAL A 1085 61.93 7.01 26.35
N GLU A 1086 62.42 5.81 26.68
CA GLU A 1086 61.74 4.54 26.35
C GLU A 1086 60.38 4.43 27.05
N TRP A 1087 60.28 4.88 28.32
CA TRP A 1087 59.01 4.98 29.06
C TRP A 1087 58.04 5.98 28.41
N GLN A 1088 58.49 7.18 28.02
CA GLN A 1088 57.64 8.15 27.31
C GLN A 1088 57.15 7.60 25.97
N ILE A 1089 58.02 6.97 25.17
CA ILE A 1089 57.66 6.35 23.89
C ILE A 1089 56.64 5.22 24.10
N ALA A 1090 56.79 4.40 25.14
CA ALA A 1090 55.83 3.34 25.47
C ALA A 1090 54.44 3.89 25.82
N GLN A 1091 54.36 5.00 26.57
CA GLN A 1091 53.09 5.67 26.87
C GLN A 1091 52.49 6.32 25.62
N GLU A 1092 53.22 7.16 24.88
CA GLU A 1092 52.70 7.85 23.69
C GLU A 1092 52.24 6.89 22.58
N SER A 1093 53.01 5.83 22.31
CA SER A 1093 52.66 4.82 21.30
C SER A 1093 51.46 3.94 21.68
N SER A 1094 51.11 3.86 22.97
CA SER A 1094 49.90 3.20 23.47
C SER A 1094 48.68 4.14 23.48
N VAL A 1095 48.87 5.39 23.92
CA VAL A 1095 47.80 6.38 24.12
C VAL A 1095 47.31 7.00 22.81
N LEU A 1096 48.22 7.41 21.91
CA LEU A 1096 47.84 8.14 20.70
C LEU A 1096 46.91 7.34 19.77
N PRO A 1097 47.12 6.03 19.51
CA PRO A 1097 46.18 5.23 18.71
C PRO A 1097 44.81 5.04 19.39
N ALA A 1098 44.79 4.95 20.72
CA ALA A 1098 43.55 4.82 21.50
C ALA A 1098 42.70 6.10 21.43
N GLU A 1099 43.31 7.28 21.61
CA GLU A 1099 42.63 8.56 21.44
C GLU A 1099 42.18 8.79 19.99
N GLU A 1100 42.96 8.39 19.00
CA GLU A 1100 42.56 8.49 17.59
C GLU A 1100 41.34 7.60 17.27
N LEU A 1101 41.28 6.38 17.82
CA LEU A 1101 40.14 5.49 17.66
C LEU A 1101 38.86 6.06 18.31
N ILE A 1102 38.96 6.70 19.48
CA ILE A 1102 37.81 7.39 20.07
C ILE A 1102 37.39 8.56 19.17
N ARG A 1103 38.35 9.42 18.76
CA ARG A 1103 38.06 10.63 17.98
C ARG A 1103 37.38 10.31 16.65
N GLN A 1104 37.90 9.34 15.90
CA GLN A 1104 37.38 8.91 14.59
C GLN A 1104 35.88 8.57 14.65
N PHE A 1105 35.43 7.91 15.72
CA PHE A 1105 34.03 7.51 15.86
C PHE A 1105 33.20 8.52 16.64
N ASN A 1106 33.78 9.32 17.54
CA ASN A 1106 33.07 10.42 18.22
C ASN A 1106 32.67 11.52 17.22
N GLU A 1107 33.57 11.94 16.33
CA GLU A 1107 33.29 12.97 15.31
C GLU A 1107 32.16 12.56 14.34
N GLY A 1108 32.12 11.29 13.91
CA GLY A 1108 31.08 10.78 13.01
C GLY A 1108 29.79 10.33 13.70
N TYR A 1109 29.90 9.70 14.86
CA TYR A 1109 28.83 8.90 15.48
C TYR A 1109 28.56 9.20 16.96
N GLY A 1110 29.25 10.19 17.55
CA GLY A 1110 29.02 10.64 18.93
C GLY A 1110 27.59 11.10 19.22
N TRP A 1111 26.82 11.47 18.19
CA TRP A 1111 25.37 11.71 18.28
C TRP A 1111 24.54 10.47 18.69
N THR A 1112 25.14 9.28 18.69
CA THR A 1112 24.56 8.03 19.21
C THR A 1112 25.02 7.68 20.62
N PHE A 1113 26.06 8.34 21.14
CA PHE A 1113 26.60 8.07 22.46
C PHE A 1113 25.77 8.78 23.54
N VAL A 1114 25.54 8.10 24.66
CA VAL A 1114 24.68 8.56 25.76
C VAL A 1114 25.28 8.05 27.07
N ASP A 1115 25.46 8.91 28.06
CA ASP A 1115 25.86 8.45 29.40
C ASP A 1115 24.72 7.67 30.07
N LYS A 1116 24.90 6.36 30.19
CA LYS A 1116 23.94 5.45 30.85
C LYS A 1116 23.83 5.66 32.37
N ASN A 1117 24.82 6.29 33.01
CA ASN A 1117 24.77 6.58 34.44
C ASN A 1117 23.95 7.84 34.76
N ASN A 1118 23.68 8.69 33.76
CA ASN A 1118 22.81 9.83 33.89
C ASN A 1118 21.33 9.39 33.80
N THR A 1119 20.68 9.30 34.97
CA THR A 1119 19.30 8.78 35.11
C THR A 1119 18.23 9.61 34.41
N ASP A 1120 18.51 10.87 34.06
CA ASP A 1120 17.57 11.75 33.37
C ASP A 1120 17.79 11.72 31.85
N VAL A 1121 19.05 11.72 31.41
CA VAL A 1121 19.42 11.76 29.99
C VAL A 1121 19.27 10.40 29.31
N TYR A 1122 19.66 9.29 29.96
CA TYR A 1122 19.61 7.96 29.35
C TYR A 1122 18.18 7.52 28.93
N PRO A 1123 17.21 7.38 29.86
CA PRO A 1123 15.85 7.00 29.49
C PRO A 1123 15.15 8.09 28.67
N GLY A 1124 15.52 9.36 28.87
CA GLY A 1124 15.04 10.47 28.04
C GLY A 1124 15.39 10.31 26.56
N THR A 1125 16.64 9.99 26.24
CA THR A 1125 17.09 9.77 24.85
C THR A 1125 16.44 8.53 24.23
N VAL A 1126 16.37 7.41 24.96
CA VAL A 1126 15.70 6.19 24.48
C VAL A 1126 14.22 6.49 24.19
N PHE A 1127 13.51 7.18 25.09
CA PHE A 1127 12.10 7.54 24.90
C PHE A 1127 11.88 8.52 23.73
N GLN A 1128 12.81 9.45 23.47
CA GLN A 1128 12.77 10.29 22.27
C GLN A 1128 12.81 9.46 20.98
N THR A 1129 13.62 8.40 20.90
CA THR A 1129 13.62 7.51 19.73
C THR A 1129 12.27 6.79 19.55
N TRP A 1130 11.61 6.40 20.65
CA TRP A 1130 10.30 5.74 20.61
C TRP A 1130 9.19 6.69 20.17
N ILE A 1131 9.24 7.96 20.61
CA ILE A 1131 8.36 9.03 20.11
C ILE A 1131 8.59 9.21 18.61
N ALA A 1132 9.83 9.32 18.14
CA ALA A 1132 10.15 9.53 16.73
C ALA A 1132 9.64 8.38 15.84
N GLN A 1133 9.86 7.12 16.24
CA GLN A 1133 9.29 5.95 15.54
C GLN A 1133 7.75 6.00 15.52
N THR A 1134 7.13 6.34 16.65
CA THR A 1134 5.67 6.46 16.77
C THR A 1134 5.12 7.56 15.86
N VAL A 1135 5.82 8.70 15.74
CA VAL A 1135 5.47 9.77 14.79
C VAL A 1135 5.60 9.29 13.34
N ILE A 1136 6.66 8.57 12.97
CA ILE A 1136 6.81 7.98 11.63
C ILE A 1136 5.65 7.01 11.31
N ILE A 1137 5.30 6.13 12.25
CA ILE A 1137 4.16 5.21 12.16
C ILE A 1137 2.83 5.97 11.96
N LEU A 1138 2.59 7.03 12.72
CA LEU A 1138 1.37 7.84 12.64
C LEU A 1138 1.30 8.68 11.35
N VAL A 1139 2.43 9.18 10.85
CA VAL A 1139 2.52 9.88 9.55
C VAL A 1139 2.22 8.90 8.41
N LEU A 1140 2.82 7.70 8.41
CA LEU A 1140 2.51 6.66 7.42
C LEU A 1140 1.02 6.25 7.48
N PHE A 1141 0.45 6.09 8.68
CA PHE A 1141 -0.99 5.84 8.85
C PHE A 1141 -1.86 6.96 8.26
N GLY A 1142 -1.53 8.22 8.57
CA GLY A 1142 -2.21 9.39 8.01
C GLY A 1142 -2.16 9.45 6.49
N LEU A 1143 -0.99 9.15 5.90
CA LEU A 1143 -0.80 9.08 4.45
C LEU A 1143 -1.62 7.95 3.81
N ILE A 1144 -1.67 6.74 4.42
CA ILE A 1144 -2.51 5.63 3.96
C ILE A 1144 -4.00 6.04 3.97
N VAL A 1145 -4.47 6.67 5.06
CA VAL A 1145 -5.85 7.18 5.18
C VAL A 1145 -6.15 8.23 4.10
N VAL A 1146 -5.23 9.18 3.84
CA VAL A 1146 -5.40 10.22 2.82
C VAL A 1146 -5.40 9.64 1.40
N LEU A 1147 -4.49 8.71 1.09
CA LEU A 1147 -4.42 8.05 -0.23
C LEU A 1147 -5.69 7.24 -0.51
N GLN A 1148 -6.15 6.43 0.44
CA GLN A 1148 -7.36 5.63 0.26
C GLN A 1148 -8.62 6.52 0.21
N LYS A 1149 -8.71 7.58 1.03
CA LYS A 1149 -9.77 8.59 0.92
C LYS A 1149 -9.74 9.34 -0.42
N ARG A 1150 -8.56 9.53 -1.04
CA ARG A 1150 -8.48 10.08 -2.41
C ARG A 1150 -8.99 9.07 -3.43
N LYS A 1151 -8.67 7.78 -3.28
CA LYS A 1151 -9.22 6.68 -4.10
C LYS A 1151 -10.76 6.58 -3.98
N ASP A 1152 -11.35 6.93 -2.83
CA ASP A 1152 -12.81 7.00 -2.63
C ASP A 1152 -13.53 8.14 -3.40
N VAL A 1153 -12.82 9.18 -3.85
CA VAL A 1153 -13.41 10.45 -4.37
C VAL A 1153 -13.22 10.64 -5.88
N VAL A 1154 -12.58 9.68 -6.56
CA VAL A 1154 -12.33 9.71 -8.02
C VAL A 1154 -13.23 8.68 -8.74
N GLN A 1155 -14.46 8.53 -8.25
CA GLN A 1155 -15.53 7.71 -8.83
C GLN A 1155 -16.85 8.50 -8.79
#